data_AF-A0A076YY11-F1
#
_entry.id   AF-A0A076YY11-F1
#
_cell.length_a   1.000
_cell.length_b   1.000
_cell.length_c   1.000
_cell.angle_alpha   90.00
_cell.angle_beta   90.00
_cell.angle_gamma   90.00
#
_symmetry.space_group_name_H-M   'P 1'
#
loop_
_entity.id
_entity.type
_entity.pdbx_description
1 polymer ?
#
loop_
_entity_poly.entity_id
_entity_poly.type
_entity_poly.pdbx_seq_one_letter_code
_entity_poly.pdbx_strand_id
1 'polypeptide(L)'
;MTEKTKAVETTDVALAIDTLVQNGLKALDEMRQLNQEQVDYIVAKASVAALDAHGELALHAVEETGRGVFEDKATKNLFACEHVVNNMRHTKTVGVIEEDDVTGLTLIAEPVGVVCGITPTTNPTSTAIFKSLISLKTRNPIIFAFHPSAQESSAHAARIVRDAAIAAGAPENCVQWIEQPSIDATNALMNHDGIATILATGGNAMVKAAYSCGKPALGVGAGNVPAYVEKSANIRQAAHDIVMSKSFDNGMVCASEQAVIIDKEIYKEFVEEFKSYHTYFVNKKEKALLEEFCFGAKANSKNCAGAKLNPNIVGKSAVWIAEQAGFTVPEGTNILAAECTEVSEKEPLTREKLSPVIAVLKAESTEDGVEKARQMVEFNGLGHSAAIHTKDADLAREFGTRIRAIRVIWNSPSTFGGIGDVYNAFLPSLTLGCGSYGRNSVGDNVSAINLLNIKKVGRRRNNMQWFKVPSKTYFERDSIQYLQKCRDVERVMIVTDHAMVELGFLDRIIEQLDLRRNKVVYQIFAEVEPDPDITTVMKGTDLMRTFKPDTIIALGGGSPMDAAKVMWLFYEQPEVDFHDLVQKFMDIRKRAFKFPELGKKTKFVAIPTTSGTGSEVTPFAVISDKANNRKYPIADYSLTPTVAIVDPALVMTVPGFIAADTGMDVLTHATEAYVSQMANDYTDGLALQAIKIVFDYLERSVKDADFEAREKMHNASTMAGMAFANAFLGISHSMAHKIGAQFHTVHGRTNAILLPYVIRYNGTRPAKTATWPKYNYYRADEKYQDIAKLLGLPAATPEEAVESYAKAVYDLGTRLGIKMNFRDQGIDEKEWKEKSRELAFLAYEDQCSPANPRLPMVDHMQEIIEDAYYGYEERPGRRK
;
A
#
# COMPACT_ATOMS: atom_id res chain seq x y z
N MET A 1 24.50 26.89 47.92
CA MET A 1 25.29 27.05 46.66
C MET A 1 24.78 28.27 45.92
N THR A 2 25.65 29.23 45.60
CA THR A 2 25.31 30.48 44.92
C THR A 2 25.12 30.27 43.41
N GLU A 3 24.28 31.07 42.75
CA GLU A 3 23.94 30.96 41.31
C GLU A 3 25.17 30.92 40.38
N LYS A 4 26.27 31.59 40.74
CA LYS A 4 27.54 31.54 39.99
C LYS A 4 28.17 30.14 39.95
N THR A 5 28.06 29.37 41.02
CA THR A 5 28.62 28.00 41.08
C THR A 5 27.85 27.06 40.16
N LYS A 6 26.52 27.16 40.14
CA LYS A 6 25.65 26.38 39.25
C LYS A 6 25.90 26.67 37.76
N ALA A 7 26.15 27.93 37.40
CA ALA A 7 26.42 28.33 36.01
C ALA A 7 27.78 27.82 35.48
N VAL A 8 28.78 27.71 36.35
CA VAL A 8 30.10 27.15 35.99
C VAL A 8 30.01 25.63 35.82
N GLU A 9 29.30 24.95 36.73
CA GLU A 9 29.08 23.50 36.70
C GLU A 9 28.29 23.05 35.45
N THR A 10 27.27 23.81 35.03
CA THR A 10 26.52 23.52 33.81
C THR A 10 27.31 23.77 32.53
N THR A 11 28.25 24.73 32.53
CA THR A 11 29.11 25.00 31.35
C THR A 11 30.12 23.88 31.14
N ASP A 12 30.64 23.29 32.22
CA ASP A 12 31.60 22.18 32.18
C ASP A 12 30.95 20.88 31.67
N VAL A 13 29.74 20.56 32.16
CA VAL A 13 28.96 19.41 31.68
C VAL A 13 28.67 19.50 30.19
N ALA A 14 28.25 20.67 29.70
CA ALA A 14 27.96 20.87 28.28
C ALA A 14 29.19 20.64 27.40
N LEU A 15 30.37 21.14 27.80
CA LEU A 15 31.62 20.96 27.08
C LEU A 15 32.08 19.49 27.06
N ALA A 16 31.92 18.77 28.18
CA ALA A 16 32.23 17.35 28.26
C ALA A 16 31.35 16.53 27.31
N ILE A 17 30.04 16.82 27.26
CA ILE A 17 29.11 16.15 26.34
C ILE A 17 29.43 16.48 24.88
N ASP A 18 29.69 17.74 24.54
CA ASP A 18 30.06 18.11 23.16
C ASP A 18 31.33 17.35 22.73
N THR A 19 32.34 17.25 23.59
CA THR A 19 33.56 16.48 23.30
C THR A 19 33.26 15.02 22.94
N LEU A 20 32.42 14.33 23.73
CA LEU A 20 32.00 12.96 23.43
C LEU A 20 31.28 12.86 22.08
N VAL A 21 30.42 13.82 21.77
CA VAL A 21 29.66 13.84 20.51
C VAL A 21 30.57 14.13 19.32
N GLN A 22 31.51 15.07 19.41
CA GLN A 22 32.48 15.34 18.35
C GLN A 22 33.37 14.11 18.07
N ASN A 23 33.81 13.42 19.12
CA ASN A 23 34.53 12.15 19.00
C ASN A 23 33.67 11.07 18.32
N GLY A 24 32.38 11.00 18.67
CA GLY A 24 31.42 10.10 18.04
C GLY A 24 31.21 10.42 16.56
N LEU A 25 31.10 11.70 16.19
CA LEU A 25 30.96 12.12 14.78
C LEU A 25 32.20 11.76 13.96
N LYS A 26 33.40 11.95 14.52
CA LYS A 26 34.64 11.50 13.86
C LYS A 26 34.66 9.97 13.67
N ALA A 27 34.32 9.21 14.71
CA ALA A 27 34.22 7.75 14.61
C ALA A 27 33.18 7.31 13.57
N LEU A 28 32.05 8.03 13.43
CA LEU A 28 31.02 7.73 12.45
C LEU A 28 31.56 7.81 11.02
N ASP A 29 32.37 8.83 10.72
CA ASP A 29 32.97 8.99 9.39
C ASP A 29 33.99 7.89 9.07
N GLU A 30 34.74 7.44 10.07
CA GLU A 30 35.64 6.29 9.94
C GLU A 30 34.85 4.96 9.79
N MET A 31 33.80 4.75 10.60
CA MET A 31 32.95 3.56 10.52
C MET A 31 32.21 3.45 9.18
N ARG A 32 31.88 4.57 8.52
CA ARG A 32 31.27 4.58 7.17
C ARG A 32 32.15 3.95 6.11
N GLN A 33 33.47 3.92 6.29
CA GLN A 33 34.43 3.33 5.34
C GLN A 33 34.53 1.80 5.47
N LEU A 34 33.98 1.22 6.55
CA LEU A 34 34.04 -0.22 6.77
C LEU A 34 33.09 -0.96 5.81
N ASN A 35 33.59 -2.06 5.24
CA ASN A 35 32.78 -2.98 4.45
C ASN A 35 32.01 -3.98 5.36
N GLN A 36 31.12 -4.78 4.79
CA GLN A 36 30.29 -5.73 5.55
C GLN A 36 31.13 -6.74 6.34
N GLU A 37 32.17 -7.30 5.74
CA GLU A 37 33.02 -8.32 6.37
C GLU A 37 33.80 -7.76 7.57
N GLN A 38 34.32 -6.53 7.45
CA GLN A 38 35.00 -5.84 8.54
C GLN A 38 34.05 -5.57 9.71
N VAL A 39 32.83 -5.09 9.42
CA VAL A 39 31.80 -4.87 10.45
C VAL A 39 31.43 -6.18 11.15
N ASP A 40 31.23 -7.25 10.39
CA ASP A 40 30.88 -8.57 10.93
C ASP A 40 31.99 -9.14 11.81
N TYR A 41 33.25 -8.94 11.40
CA TYR A 41 34.42 -9.35 12.18
C TYR A 41 34.54 -8.56 13.50
N ILE A 42 34.35 -7.24 13.46
CA ILE A 42 34.34 -6.37 14.65
C ILE A 42 33.28 -6.84 15.65
N VAL A 43 32.04 -7.04 15.18
CA VAL A 43 30.93 -7.50 16.03
C VAL A 43 31.20 -8.88 16.62
N ALA A 44 31.75 -9.81 15.83
CA ALA A 44 32.09 -11.13 16.31
C ALA A 44 33.14 -11.08 17.43
N LYS A 45 34.20 -10.28 17.27
CA LYS A 45 35.26 -10.14 18.29
C LYS A 45 34.79 -9.43 19.55
N ALA A 46 34.00 -8.36 19.39
CA ALA A 46 33.36 -7.66 20.49
C ALA A 46 32.44 -8.58 21.31
N SER A 47 31.64 -9.40 20.62
CA SER A 47 30.74 -10.37 21.24
C SER A 47 31.49 -11.47 22.00
N VAL A 48 32.54 -12.05 21.41
CA VAL A 48 33.36 -13.08 22.08
C VAL A 48 34.01 -12.53 23.34
N ALA A 49 34.55 -11.31 23.32
CA ALA A 49 35.15 -10.71 24.52
C ALA A 49 34.13 -10.50 25.65
N ALA A 50 32.92 -10.03 25.31
CA ALA A 50 31.84 -9.89 26.28
C ALA A 50 31.33 -11.25 26.77
N LEU A 51 31.33 -12.28 25.91
CA LEU A 51 30.99 -13.65 26.24
C LEU A 51 32.00 -14.24 27.24
N ASP A 52 33.30 -14.08 26.99
CA ASP A 52 34.35 -14.59 27.90
C ASP A 52 34.26 -13.92 29.29
N ALA A 53 33.84 -12.65 29.35
CA ALA A 53 33.68 -11.87 30.58
C ALA A 53 32.27 -11.94 31.22
N HIS A 54 31.34 -12.74 30.69
CA HIS A 54 29.92 -12.71 31.09
C HIS A 54 29.70 -12.89 32.61
N GLY A 55 30.47 -13.78 33.25
CA GLY A 55 30.42 -14.05 34.69
C GLY A 55 31.00 -12.91 35.53
N GLU A 56 32.18 -12.40 35.16
CA GLU A 56 32.81 -11.26 35.85
C GLU A 56 31.90 -10.03 35.83
N LEU A 57 31.30 -9.73 34.68
CA LEU A 57 30.35 -8.64 34.52
C LEU A 57 29.07 -8.84 35.33
N ALA A 58 28.60 -10.09 35.44
CA ALA A 58 27.45 -10.42 36.26
C ALA A 58 27.72 -10.19 37.75
N LEU A 59 28.89 -10.63 38.25
CA LEU A 59 29.31 -10.42 39.63
C LEU A 59 29.40 -8.94 39.97
N HIS A 60 30.10 -8.16 39.12
CA HIS A 60 30.24 -6.72 39.31
C HIS A 60 28.89 -6.01 39.37
N ALA A 61 27.93 -6.38 38.52
CA ALA A 61 26.58 -5.82 38.55
C ALA A 61 25.82 -6.15 39.83
N VAL A 62 25.95 -7.37 40.36
CA VAL A 62 25.31 -7.74 41.65
C VAL A 62 25.94 -6.96 42.80
N GLU A 63 27.27 -6.87 42.86
CA GLU A 63 28.00 -6.17 43.91
C GLU A 63 27.69 -4.68 43.94
N GLU A 64 27.69 -4.01 42.78
CA GLU A 64 27.41 -2.58 42.68
C GLU A 64 25.95 -2.26 42.98
N THR A 65 25.01 -3.00 42.38
CA THR A 65 23.58 -2.67 42.48
C THR A 65 22.92 -3.22 43.75
N GLY A 66 23.49 -4.28 44.33
CA GLY A 66 22.90 -5.08 45.40
C GLY A 66 21.60 -5.79 44.99
N ARG A 67 21.37 -6.03 43.69
CA ARG A 67 20.11 -6.56 43.14
C ARG A 67 20.35 -7.76 42.23
N GLY A 68 19.38 -8.68 42.26
CA GLY A 68 19.34 -9.81 41.34
C GLY A 68 20.09 -11.04 41.83
N VAL A 69 20.39 -11.93 40.89
CA VAL A 69 21.05 -13.22 41.10
C VAL A 69 22.22 -13.33 40.13
N PHE A 70 23.38 -13.77 40.62
CA PHE A 70 24.61 -13.84 39.83
C PHE A 70 24.45 -14.72 38.58
N GLU A 71 23.95 -15.94 38.75
CA GLU A 71 23.76 -16.93 37.70
C GLU A 71 22.80 -16.44 36.61
N ASP A 72 21.74 -15.74 37.02
CA ASP A 72 20.75 -15.19 36.09
C ASP A 72 21.31 -13.99 35.32
N LYS A 73 22.12 -13.13 35.95
CA LYS A 73 22.81 -12.05 35.26
C LYS A 73 23.87 -12.57 34.30
N ALA A 74 24.58 -13.63 34.66
CA ALA A 74 25.51 -14.32 33.76
C ALA A 74 24.76 -14.83 32.52
N THR A 75 23.59 -15.47 32.72
CA THR A 75 22.71 -15.92 31.64
C THR A 75 22.20 -14.75 30.77
N LYS A 76 21.85 -13.60 31.37
CA LYS A 76 21.47 -12.38 30.62
C LYS A 76 22.61 -11.86 29.74
N ASN A 77 23.85 -11.91 30.23
CA ASN A 77 25.01 -11.50 29.45
C ASN A 77 25.26 -12.47 28.29
N LEU A 78 25.15 -13.78 28.52
CA LEU A 78 25.21 -14.79 27.45
C LEU A 78 24.15 -14.53 26.38
N PHE A 79 22.90 -14.26 26.79
CA PHE A 79 21.82 -13.90 25.86
C PHE A 79 22.18 -12.70 24.98
N ALA A 80 22.69 -11.61 25.59
CA ALA A 80 23.07 -10.41 24.86
C ALA A 80 24.23 -10.65 23.87
N CYS A 81 25.12 -11.61 24.16
CA CYS A 81 26.26 -11.93 23.31
C CYS A 81 25.90 -12.90 22.19
N GLU A 82 25.26 -14.03 22.51
CA GLU A 82 25.06 -15.13 21.58
C GLU A 82 23.81 -14.96 20.73
N HIS A 83 22.63 -14.82 21.36
CA HIS A 83 21.36 -14.80 20.66
C HIS A 83 21.24 -13.56 19.75
N VAL A 84 21.61 -12.39 20.26
CA VAL A 84 21.57 -11.14 19.50
C VAL A 84 22.48 -11.21 18.27
N VAL A 85 23.72 -11.67 18.43
CA VAL A 85 24.70 -11.74 17.34
C VAL A 85 24.36 -12.84 16.35
N ASN A 86 23.86 -13.99 16.83
CA ASN A 86 23.40 -15.06 15.97
C ASN A 86 22.27 -14.57 15.05
N ASN A 87 21.28 -13.86 15.59
CA ASN A 87 20.18 -13.30 14.82
C ASN A 87 20.63 -12.30 13.74
N MET A 88 21.55 -11.40 14.07
CA MET A 88 22.01 -10.36 13.12
C MET A 88 23.23 -10.76 12.26
N ARG A 89 23.73 -12.01 12.39
CA ARG A 89 24.97 -12.47 11.74
C ARG A 89 24.95 -12.25 10.23
N HIS A 90 23.84 -12.62 9.59
CA HIS A 90 23.67 -12.56 8.14
C HIS A 90 22.89 -11.33 7.65
N THR A 91 22.51 -10.43 8.57
CA THR A 91 21.84 -9.18 8.19
C THR A 91 22.82 -8.29 7.44
N LYS A 92 22.48 -7.92 6.20
CA LYS A 92 23.23 -6.93 5.43
C LYS A 92 22.93 -5.54 5.97
N THR A 93 23.97 -4.83 6.36
CA THR A 93 23.92 -3.50 7.00
C THR A 93 24.84 -2.49 6.34
N VAL A 94 25.55 -2.89 5.28
CA VAL A 94 26.54 -2.08 4.55
C VAL A 94 26.23 -2.03 3.06
N GLY A 95 26.19 -0.82 2.49
CA GLY A 95 26.06 -0.62 1.05
C GLY A 95 24.72 -1.12 0.50
N VAL A 96 24.74 -1.69 -0.71
CA VAL A 96 23.55 -2.27 -1.34
C VAL A 96 23.14 -3.55 -0.61
N ILE A 97 21.94 -3.54 -0.02
CA ILE A 97 21.42 -4.68 0.74
C ILE A 97 20.43 -5.51 -0.06
N GLU A 98 19.73 -4.87 -1.01
CA GLU A 98 18.75 -5.50 -1.89
C GLU A 98 18.78 -4.80 -3.25
N GLU A 99 18.72 -5.58 -4.32
CA GLU A 99 18.61 -5.10 -5.70
C GLU A 99 17.62 -5.98 -6.44
N ASP A 100 16.57 -5.35 -6.95
CA ASP A 100 15.53 -6.01 -7.74
C ASP A 100 15.47 -5.35 -9.12
N ASP A 101 16.10 -6.01 -10.09
CA ASP A 101 16.13 -5.58 -11.48
C ASP A 101 14.75 -5.56 -12.15
N VAL A 102 13.80 -6.38 -11.67
CA VAL A 102 12.44 -6.42 -12.21
C VAL A 102 11.68 -5.18 -11.74
N THR A 103 11.72 -4.88 -10.44
CA THR A 103 11.06 -3.69 -9.91
C THR A 103 11.84 -2.41 -10.17
N GLY A 104 13.13 -2.51 -10.52
CA GLY A 104 14.05 -1.39 -10.71
C GLY A 104 14.42 -0.70 -9.40
N LEU A 105 14.36 -1.40 -8.27
CA LEU A 105 14.57 -0.87 -6.93
C LEU A 105 15.88 -1.39 -6.36
N THR A 106 16.73 -0.48 -5.90
CA THR A 106 17.94 -0.79 -5.12
C THR A 106 17.81 -0.17 -3.74
N LEU A 107 18.01 -0.97 -2.68
CA LEU A 107 18.01 -0.54 -1.29
C LEU A 107 19.44 -0.47 -0.77
N ILE A 108 19.79 0.66 -0.16
CA ILE A 108 21.13 0.93 0.38
C ILE A 108 21.02 1.23 1.88
N ALA A 109 21.77 0.48 2.70
CA ALA A 109 21.82 0.65 4.14
C ALA A 109 22.87 1.68 4.56
N GLU A 110 22.45 2.62 5.41
CA GLU A 110 23.27 3.69 5.97
C GLU A 110 23.11 3.77 7.48
N PRO A 111 24.18 4.03 8.25
CA PRO A 111 24.05 4.29 9.68
C PRO A 111 23.10 5.47 9.93
N VAL A 112 22.35 5.41 11.03
CA VAL A 112 21.53 6.54 11.49
C VAL A 112 22.39 7.72 11.95
N GLY A 113 23.57 7.45 12.54
CA GLY A 113 24.51 8.44 13.05
C GLY A 113 25.03 8.08 14.43
N VAL A 114 25.30 9.08 15.28
CA VAL A 114 25.69 8.83 16.67
C VAL A 114 24.45 8.51 17.51
N VAL A 115 24.49 7.40 18.24
CA VAL A 115 23.38 6.90 19.06
C VAL A 115 23.57 7.31 20.52
N CYS A 116 22.53 7.83 21.16
CA CYS A 116 22.47 8.00 22.62
C CYS A 116 21.86 6.75 23.26
N GLY A 117 22.64 6.01 24.04
CA GLY A 117 22.20 4.79 24.72
C GLY A 117 21.87 5.04 26.20
N ILE A 118 20.61 4.89 26.60
CA ILE A 118 20.21 4.99 28.02
C ILE A 118 20.04 3.57 28.58
N THR A 119 20.66 3.25 29.72
CA THR A 119 20.54 1.92 30.35
C THR A 119 19.83 1.96 31.70
N PRO A 120 19.10 0.90 32.06
CA PRO A 120 18.47 0.79 33.38
C PRO A 120 19.42 0.14 34.40
N THR A 121 19.16 0.37 35.69
CA THR A 121 19.87 -0.32 36.79
C THR A 121 19.55 -1.82 36.89
N THR A 122 18.48 -2.31 36.27
CA THR A 122 18.04 -3.71 36.37
C THR A 122 18.86 -4.65 35.48
N ASN A 123 19.21 -4.19 34.27
CA ASN A 123 19.96 -4.94 33.26
C ASN A 123 21.20 -4.13 32.78
N PRO A 124 22.10 -3.71 33.67
CA PRO A 124 23.12 -2.72 33.34
C PRO A 124 24.11 -3.21 32.27
N THR A 125 24.76 -4.34 32.54
CA THR A 125 25.80 -4.93 31.69
C THR A 125 25.24 -5.51 30.40
N SER A 126 24.20 -6.35 30.48
CA SER A 126 23.59 -6.97 29.31
C SER A 126 23.00 -5.95 28.33
N THR A 127 22.40 -4.85 28.80
CA THR A 127 21.88 -3.78 27.92
C THR A 127 23.03 -2.99 27.27
N ALA A 128 24.12 -2.73 28.01
CA ALA A 128 25.30 -2.06 27.44
C ALA A 128 25.93 -2.92 26.34
N ILE A 129 26.05 -4.24 26.54
CA ILE A 129 26.53 -5.19 25.54
C ILE A 129 25.60 -5.19 24.32
N PHE A 130 24.31 -5.46 24.53
CA PHE A 130 23.31 -5.54 23.46
C PHE A 130 23.32 -4.28 22.57
N LYS A 131 23.23 -3.09 23.18
CA LYS A 131 23.19 -1.82 22.44
C LYS A 131 24.49 -1.55 21.68
N SER A 132 25.63 -1.85 22.29
CA SER A 132 26.93 -1.70 21.63
C SER A 132 27.02 -2.60 20.40
N LEU A 133 26.64 -3.88 20.52
CA LEU A 133 26.73 -4.85 19.42
C LEU A 133 25.83 -4.47 18.24
N ILE A 134 24.57 -4.08 18.48
CA ILE A 134 23.67 -3.67 17.38
C ILE A 134 24.09 -2.34 16.74
N SER A 135 24.68 -1.42 17.52
CA SER A 135 25.23 -0.16 17.00
C SER A 135 26.48 -0.41 16.14
N LEU A 136 27.40 -1.26 16.60
CA LEU A 136 28.58 -1.67 15.84
C LEU A 136 28.20 -2.36 14.52
N LYS A 137 27.24 -3.30 14.56
CA LYS A 137 26.73 -4.01 13.37
C LYS A 137 26.17 -3.07 12.30
N THR A 138 25.75 -1.88 12.70
CA THR A 138 25.15 -0.89 11.81
C THR A 138 26.03 0.32 11.53
N ARG A 139 27.32 0.26 11.93
CA ARG A 139 28.31 1.34 11.75
C ARG A 139 27.94 2.64 12.46
N ASN A 140 27.22 2.54 13.58
CA ASN A 140 26.87 3.67 14.43
C ASN A 140 27.76 3.70 15.67
N PRO A 141 28.48 4.80 15.93
CA PRO A 141 29.04 5.04 17.25
C PRO A 141 27.94 5.24 18.28
N ILE A 142 28.17 4.81 19.51
CA ILE A 142 27.21 4.94 20.61
C ILE A 142 27.84 5.64 21.82
N ILE A 143 27.09 6.55 22.42
CA ILE A 143 27.45 7.25 23.67
C ILE A 143 26.40 6.88 24.72
N PHE A 144 26.83 6.29 25.82
CA PHE A 144 25.94 5.86 26.88
C PHE A 144 25.75 6.90 27.99
N ALA A 145 24.50 7.01 28.45
CA ALA A 145 24.14 7.60 29.74
C ALA A 145 23.64 6.46 30.64
N PHE A 146 24.52 5.96 31.51
CA PHE A 146 24.18 4.87 32.42
C PHE A 146 23.44 5.38 33.66
N HIS A 147 22.69 4.48 34.30
CA HIS A 147 22.04 4.80 35.57
C HIS A 147 23.09 4.96 36.68
N PRO A 148 23.02 5.99 37.56
CA PRO A 148 24.04 6.23 38.58
C PRO A 148 24.30 5.05 39.54
N SER A 149 23.28 4.26 39.85
CA SER A 149 23.40 3.06 40.71
C SER A 149 24.00 1.83 40.01
N ALA A 150 24.39 1.94 38.74
CA ALA A 150 24.97 0.85 37.96
C ALA A 150 26.00 1.38 36.93
N GLN A 151 26.67 2.48 37.27
CA GLN A 151 27.59 3.21 36.39
C GLN A 151 28.84 2.36 36.11
N GLU A 152 29.45 1.81 37.15
CA GLU A 152 30.74 1.13 37.06
C GLU A 152 30.62 -0.21 36.33
N SER A 153 29.58 -1.00 36.64
CA SER A 153 29.32 -2.26 35.95
C SER A 153 28.96 -2.05 34.48
N SER A 154 28.13 -1.04 34.16
CA SER A 154 27.79 -0.72 32.77
C SER A 154 29.02 -0.22 31.99
N ALA A 155 29.84 0.65 32.58
CA ALA A 155 31.08 1.14 31.98
C ALA A 155 32.09 0.01 31.79
N HIS A 156 32.17 -0.94 32.72
CA HIS A 156 33.01 -2.13 32.58
C HIS A 156 32.60 -2.95 31.34
N ALA A 157 31.30 -3.24 31.18
CA ALA A 157 30.81 -3.96 30.01
C ALA A 157 31.06 -3.21 28.68
N ALA A 158 30.78 -1.90 28.66
CA ALA A 158 31.00 -1.08 27.47
C ALA A 158 32.49 -1.00 27.10
N ARG A 159 33.39 -0.95 28.09
CA ARG A 159 34.85 -0.94 27.88
C ARG A 159 35.34 -2.23 27.24
N ILE A 160 34.90 -3.40 27.72
CA ILE A 160 35.27 -4.71 27.15
C ILE A 160 34.84 -4.78 25.68
N VAL A 161 33.59 -4.39 25.38
CA VAL A 161 33.07 -4.38 24.00
C VAL A 161 33.86 -3.41 23.13
N ARG A 162 34.11 -2.19 23.62
CA ARG A 162 34.87 -1.15 22.90
C ARG A 162 36.29 -1.62 22.57
N ASP A 163 37.03 -2.08 23.56
CA ASP A 163 38.45 -2.39 23.41
C ASP A 163 38.64 -3.58 22.45
N ALA A 164 37.75 -4.58 22.52
CA ALA A 164 37.72 -5.69 21.57
C ALA A 164 37.32 -5.24 20.14
N ALA A 165 36.37 -4.30 20.01
CA ALA A 165 36.00 -3.73 18.73
C ALA A 165 37.17 -2.96 18.09
N ILE A 166 37.88 -2.12 18.87
CA ILE A 166 39.06 -1.38 18.42
C ILE A 166 40.16 -2.34 17.98
N ALA A 167 40.46 -3.37 18.78
CA ALA A 167 41.44 -4.39 18.42
C ALA A 167 41.10 -5.15 17.12
N ALA A 168 39.80 -5.22 16.78
CA ALA A 168 39.30 -5.81 15.54
C ALA A 168 39.20 -4.83 14.36
N GLY A 169 39.55 -3.54 14.55
CA GLY A 169 39.58 -2.53 13.49
C GLY A 169 38.50 -1.46 13.56
N ALA A 170 37.74 -1.36 14.65
CA ALA A 170 36.81 -0.24 14.87
C ALA A 170 37.56 1.05 15.29
N PRO A 171 36.98 2.23 15.02
CA PRO A 171 37.51 3.51 15.53
C PRO A 171 37.57 3.59 17.06
N GLU A 172 38.53 4.36 17.58
CA GLU A 172 38.77 4.53 19.03
C GLU A 172 37.51 4.93 19.82
N ASN A 173 36.67 5.78 19.23
CA ASN A 173 35.49 6.33 19.88
C ASN A 173 34.17 5.66 19.43
N CYS A 174 34.22 4.41 18.96
CA CYS A 174 33.03 3.67 18.51
C CYS A 174 32.02 3.40 19.63
N VAL A 175 32.48 3.31 20.88
CA VAL A 175 31.65 3.18 22.09
C VAL A 175 32.20 4.11 23.17
N GLN A 176 31.36 4.98 23.70
CA GLN A 176 31.70 5.98 24.71
C GLN A 176 30.62 6.03 25.80
N TRP A 177 30.88 6.71 26.90
CA TRP A 177 29.88 6.94 27.97
C TRP A 177 30.20 8.20 28.77
N ILE A 178 29.20 8.71 29.49
CA ILE A 178 29.37 9.80 30.45
C ILE A 178 30.08 9.25 31.69
N GLU A 179 31.25 9.79 32.06
CA GLU A 179 32.00 9.30 33.23
C GLU A 179 31.32 9.65 34.55
N GLN A 180 30.77 10.86 34.68
CA GLN A 180 30.09 11.34 35.89
C GLN A 180 28.60 11.51 35.59
N PRO A 181 27.74 10.51 35.88
CA PRO A 181 26.35 10.52 35.46
C PRO A 181 25.55 11.57 36.24
N SER A 182 24.83 12.43 35.52
CA SER A 182 23.90 13.39 36.08
C SER A 182 22.68 13.58 35.17
N ILE A 183 21.58 14.10 35.73
CA ILE A 183 20.38 14.45 34.95
C ILE A 183 20.73 15.49 33.88
N ASP A 184 21.55 16.48 34.24
CA ASP A 184 21.98 17.55 33.33
C ASP A 184 22.84 16.99 32.19
N ALA A 185 23.78 16.08 32.48
CA ALA A 185 24.60 15.43 31.45
C ALA A 185 23.76 14.55 30.50
N THR A 186 22.82 13.78 31.05
CA THR A 186 21.91 12.95 30.25
C THR A 186 21.02 13.82 29.35
N ASN A 187 20.47 14.90 29.89
CA ASN A 187 19.66 15.85 29.12
C ASN A 187 20.48 16.56 28.04
N ALA A 188 21.71 16.98 28.36
CA ALA A 188 22.62 17.59 27.40
C ALA A 188 22.92 16.62 26.25
N LEU A 189 23.21 15.34 26.54
CA LEU A 189 23.46 14.33 25.52
C LEU A 189 22.24 14.10 24.62
N MET A 190 21.06 13.87 25.22
CA MET A 190 19.83 13.61 24.45
C MET A 190 19.44 14.77 23.51
N ASN A 191 19.70 16.02 23.93
CA ASN A 191 19.36 17.21 23.16
C ASN A 191 20.50 17.69 22.25
N HIS A 192 21.67 17.05 22.26
CA HIS A 192 22.80 17.50 21.46
C HIS A 192 22.54 17.34 19.96
N ASP A 193 22.95 18.32 19.15
CA ASP A 193 22.66 18.34 17.72
C ASP A 193 23.30 17.17 16.97
N GLY A 194 24.49 16.76 17.37
CA GLY A 194 25.21 15.61 16.81
C GLY A 194 24.64 14.22 17.16
N ILE A 195 23.65 14.11 18.07
CA ILE A 195 22.94 12.84 18.31
C ILE A 195 21.85 12.66 17.26
N ALA A 196 21.87 11.51 16.62
CA ALA A 196 20.92 11.14 15.56
C ALA A 196 19.68 10.43 16.10
N THR A 197 19.85 9.53 17.08
CA THR A 197 18.73 8.81 17.69
C THR A 197 19.02 8.40 19.14
N ILE A 198 17.96 8.13 19.91
CA ILE A 198 18.03 7.78 21.32
C ILE A 198 17.44 6.37 21.53
N LEU A 199 18.23 5.45 22.09
CA LEU A 199 17.76 4.17 22.60
C LEU A 199 17.40 4.31 24.08
N ALA A 200 16.13 4.55 24.39
CA ALA A 200 15.67 4.90 25.74
C ALA A 200 15.13 3.66 26.49
N THR A 201 16.01 2.96 27.21
CA THR A 201 15.63 1.82 28.06
C THR A 201 15.67 2.24 29.53
N GLY A 202 14.51 2.57 30.07
CA GLY A 202 14.36 3.06 31.44
C GLY A 202 12.89 3.28 31.79
N GLY A 203 12.63 3.88 32.95
CA GLY A 203 11.26 4.17 33.38
C GLY A 203 10.55 5.18 32.48
N ASN A 204 9.21 5.21 32.56
CA ASN A 204 8.33 6.03 31.72
C ASN A 204 8.71 7.53 31.68
N ALA A 205 9.25 8.08 32.77
CA ALA A 205 9.70 9.48 32.81
C ALA A 205 10.89 9.73 31.88
N MET A 206 11.86 8.82 31.86
CA MET A 206 13.04 8.91 30.99
C MET A 206 12.65 8.71 29.53
N VAL A 207 11.77 7.74 29.26
CA VAL A 207 11.24 7.52 27.91
C VAL A 207 10.51 8.77 27.40
N LYS A 208 9.65 9.38 28.24
CA LYS A 208 8.98 10.62 27.89
C LYS A 208 9.97 11.75 27.60
N ALA A 209 11.05 11.86 28.37
CA ALA A 209 12.10 12.85 28.13
C ALA A 209 12.75 12.64 26.75
N ALA A 210 13.14 11.40 26.43
CA ALA A 210 13.73 11.07 25.12
C ALA A 210 12.82 11.44 23.93
N TYR A 211 11.51 11.16 24.02
CA TYR A 211 10.55 11.58 22.98
C TYR A 211 10.29 13.09 22.93
N SER A 212 10.72 13.85 23.94
CA SER A 212 10.54 15.31 24.01
C SER A 212 11.76 16.09 23.49
N CYS A 213 12.84 15.40 23.09
CA CYS A 213 14.09 16.03 22.64
C CYS A 213 14.09 16.45 21.15
N GLY A 214 12.99 16.24 20.42
CA GLY A 214 12.94 16.56 18.98
C GLY A 214 13.77 15.62 18.08
N LYS A 215 14.30 14.52 18.65
CA LYS A 215 15.06 13.49 17.95
C LYS A 215 14.22 12.20 17.82
N PRO A 216 14.44 11.38 16.77
CA PRO A 216 13.91 10.02 16.74
C PRO A 216 14.36 9.24 17.98
N ALA A 217 13.42 8.74 18.76
CA ALA A 217 13.69 7.93 19.94
C ALA A 217 13.04 6.55 19.79
N LEU A 218 13.76 5.51 20.22
CA LEU A 218 13.30 4.13 20.34
C LEU A 218 13.20 3.82 21.83
N GLY A 219 12.02 4.11 22.37
CA GLY A 219 11.71 3.92 23.79
C GLY A 219 11.00 2.61 24.10
N VAL A 220 10.95 2.29 25.39
CA VAL A 220 10.23 1.15 25.97
C VAL A 220 9.04 1.62 26.82
N GLY A 221 8.34 0.69 27.46
CA GLY A 221 7.32 0.98 28.47
C GLY A 221 7.44 0.04 29.68
N ALA A 222 6.61 0.30 30.70
CA ALA A 222 6.46 -0.60 31.84
C ALA A 222 5.72 -1.90 31.44
N GLY A 223 6.03 -3.01 32.12
CA GLY A 223 5.42 -4.30 31.86
C GLY A 223 4.54 -4.76 33.03
N ASN A 224 3.22 -4.83 32.82
CA ASN A 224 2.29 -5.43 33.79
C ASN A 224 1.71 -6.75 33.26
N VAL A 225 2.59 -7.73 33.05
CA VAL A 225 2.31 -8.92 32.25
C VAL A 225 1.38 -9.90 32.97
N PRO A 226 0.17 -10.20 32.45
CA PRO A 226 -0.63 -11.33 32.92
C PRO A 226 -0.16 -12.64 32.29
N ALA A 227 -0.27 -13.75 33.03
CA ALA A 227 -0.25 -15.10 32.49
C ALA A 227 -1.60 -15.77 32.72
N TYR A 228 -2.40 -15.92 31.67
CA TYR A 228 -3.68 -16.61 31.74
C TYR A 228 -3.50 -18.12 31.51
N VAL A 229 -3.82 -18.94 32.51
CA VAL A 229 -3.76 -20.40 32.47
C VAL A 229 -5.19 -20.92 32.31
N GLU A 230 -5.54 -21.21 31.06
CA GLU A 230 -6.86 -21.72 30.69
C GLU A 230 -6.97 -23.22 31.01
N LYS A 231 -8.18 -23.69 31.31
CA LYS A 231 -8.47 -25.07 31.78
C LYS A 231 -7.90 -26.21 30.93
N SER A 232 -7.59 -26.01 29.64
CA SER A 232 -6.98 -27.04 28.79
C SER A 232 -5.46 -27.10 28.88
N ALA A 233 -4.82 -26.11 29.52
CA ALA A 233 -3.38 -25.97 29.61
C ALA A 233 -2.66 -27.20 30.16
N ASN A 234 -1.40 -27.39 29.77
CA ASN A 234 -0.51 -28.29 30.47
C ASN A 234 -0.07 -27.65 31.79
N ILE A 235 -0.70 -28.04 32.90
CA ILE A 235 -0.50 -27.44 34.23
C ILE A 235 0.98 -27.47 34.66
N ARG A 236 1.66 -28.61 34.48
CA ARG A 236 3.06 -28.76 34.86
C ARG A 236 3.98 -27.81 34.09
N GLN A 237 3.77 -27.71 32.78
CA GLN A 237 4.53 -26.78 31.94
C GLN A 237 4.22 -25.33 32.32
N ALA A 238 2.94 -24.96 32.45
CA ALA A 238 2.55 -23.60 32.78
C ALA A 238 3.12 -23.15 34.14
N ALA A 239 3.05 -24.01 35.17
CA ALA A 239 3.65 -23.73 36.47
C ALA A 239 5.17 -23.57 36.37
N HIS A 240 5.86 -24.51 35.70
CA HIS A 240 7.31 -24.45 35.48
C HIS A 240 7.75 -23.17 34.76
N ASP A 241 7.07 -22.82 33.66
CA ASP A 241 7.37 -21.64 32.85
C ASP A 241 7.20 -20.35 33.66
N ILE A 242 6.09 -20.22 34.39
CA ILE A 242 5.80 -19.03 35.20
C ILE A 242 6.80 -18.92 36.38
N VAL A 243 7.14 -20.04 37.05
CA VAL A 243 8.15 -20.01 38.12
C VAL A 243 9.49 -19.59 37.58
N MET A 244 9.97 -20.22 36.50
CA MET A 244 11.24 -19.89 35.86
C MET A 244 11.28 -18.40 35.52
N SER A 245 10.27 -17.93 34.80
CA SER A 245 10.21 -16.54 34.32
C SER A 245 10.17 -15.52 35.44
N LYS A 246 9.39 -15.77 36.50
CA LYS A 246 9.19 -14.85 37.61
C LYS A 246 10.35 -14.84 38.61
N SER A 247 10.98 -15.99 38.84
CA SER A 247 12.13 -16.09 39.75
C SER A 247 13.43 -15.59 39.10
N PHE A 248 13.53 -15.60 37.77
CA PHE A 248 14.73 -15.19 37.04
C PHE A 248 15.16 -13.75 37.35
N ASP A 249 16.40 -13.62 37.84
CA ASP A 249 17.03 -12.40 38.33
C ASP A 249 16.14 -11.67 39.35
N ASN A 250 15.49 -12.44 40.23
CA ASN A 250 14.49 -11.99 41.19
C ASN A 250 13.37 -11.16 40.54
N GLY A 251 12.88 -11.58 39.36
CA GLY A 251 11.72 -10.96 38.70
C GLY A 251 11.96 -9.55 38.16
N MET A 252 13.21 -9.15 37.92
CA MET A 252 13.56 -7.81 37.44
C MET A 252 13.37 -7.59 35.93
N VAL A 253 13.05 -8.63 35.16
CA VAL A 253 12.77 -8.47 33.73
C VAL A 253 11.37 -7.88 33.57
N CYS A 254 11.24 -6.79 32.81
CA CYS A 254 9.95 -6.11 32.57
C CYS A 254 8.90 -7.02 31.89
N ALA A 255 9.35 -8.00 31.11
CA ALA A 255 8.48 -9.00 30.51
C ALA A 255 8.03 -10.10 31.50
N SER A 256 8.54 -10.15 32.74
CA SER A 256 8.16 -11.16 33.73
C SER A 256 6.71 -11.00 34.21
N GLU A 257 6.08 -12.13 34.53
CA GLU A 257 4.70 -12.21 34.97
C GLU A 257 4.49 -11.37 36.24
N GLN A 258 3.40 -10.61 36.25
CA GLN A 258 2.96 -9.82 37.39
C GLN A 258 1.73 -10.45 38.06
N ALA A 259 0.92 -11.17 37.29
CA ALA A 259 -0.18 -11.98 37.80
C ALA A 259 -0.32 -13.29 37.04
N VAL A 260 -0.72 -14.34 37.74
CA VAL A 260 -1.24 -15.57 37.15
C VAL A 260 -2.75 -15.61 37.33
N ILE A 261 -3.48 -15.79 36.23
CA ILE A 261 -4.94 -15.85 36.18
C ILE A 261 -5.30 -17.28 35.82
N ILE A 262 -6.03 -17.99 36.69
CA ILE A 262 -6.22 -19.44 36.57
C ILE A 262 -7.71 -19.76 36.52
N ASP A 263 -8.13 -20.54 35.53
CA ASP A 263 -9.49 -21.06 35.44
C ASP A 263 -9.88 -21.88 36.68
N LYS A 264 -11.11 -21.67 37.16
CA LYS A 264 -11.62 -22.31 38.39
C LYS A 264 -11.54 -23.84 38.37
N GLU A 265 -11.62 -24.44 37.19
CA GLU A 265 -11.58 -25.89 36.95
C GLU A 265 -10.24 -26.50 37.37
N ILE A 266 -9.14 -25.79 37.10
CA ILE A 266 -7.77 -26.28 37.34
C ILE A 266 -7.08 -25.57 38.51
N TYR A 267 -7.73 -24.58 39.14
CA TYR A 267 -7.15 -23.74 40.20
C TYR A 267 -6.43 -24.51 41.29
N LYS A 268 -7.07 -25.54 41.86
CA LYS A 268 -6.46 -26.32 42.96
C LYS A 268 -5.24 -27.10 42.50
N GLU A 269 -5.31 -27.77 41.35
CA GLU A 269 -4.22 -28.56 40.81
C GLU A 269 -3.02 -27.67 40.43
N PHE A 270 -3.28 -26.53 39.79
CA PHE A 270 -2.25 -25.55 39.46
C PHE A 270 -1.57 -24.99 40.72
N VAL A 271 -2.33 -24.59 41.75
CA VAL A 271 -1.76 -24.05 42.99
C VAL A 271 -0.86 -25.06 43.70
N GLU A 272 -1.23 -26.34 43.73
CA GLU A 272 -0.39 -27.38 44.33
C GLU A 272 0.88 -27.63 43.51
N GLU A 273 0.79 -27.67 42.18
CA GLU A 273 1.97 -27.73 41.30
C GLU A 273 2.88 -26.51 41.51
N PHE A 274 2.31 -25.31 41.62
CA PHE A 274 3.06 -24.06 41.79
C PHE A 274 3.83 -24.01 43.13
N LYS A 275 3.21 -24.50 44.21
CA LYS A 275 3.86 -24.69 45.52
C LYS A 275 4.98 -25.72 45.49
N SER A 276 4.89 -26.75 44.63
CA SER A 276 5.93 -27.78 44.52
C SER A 276 7.31 -27.23 44.14
N TYR A 277 7.34 -26.05 43.50
CA TYR A 277 8.55 -25.31 43.17
C TYR A 277 8.95 -24.29 44.25
N HIS A 278 8.56 -24.46 45.51
CA HIS A 278 8.87 -23.53 46.62
C HIS A 278 8.23 -22.14 46.50
N THR A 279 7.14 -22.00 45.71
CA THR A 279 6.32 -20.79 45.74
C THR A 279 5.51 -20.73 47.03
N TYR A 280 5.69 -19.68 47.83
CA TYR A 280 4.99 -19.51 49.10
C TYR A 280 3.71 -18.69 48.93
N PHE A 281 2.57 -19.28 49.26
CA PHE A 281 1.27 -18.60 49.23
C PHE A 281 1.02 -17.88 50.56
N VAL A 282 1.01 -16.55 50.53
CA VAL A 282 0.82 -15.73 51.74
C VAL A 282 -0.64 -15.78 52.22
N ASN A 283 -0.83 -15.85 53.55
CA ASN A 283 -2.16 -15.75 54.14
C ASN A 283 -2.66 -14.29 54.16
N LYS A 284 -3.92 -14.05 54.54
CA LYS A 284 -4.52 -12.69 54.54
C LYS A 284 -3.75 -11.66 55.37
N LYS A 285 -3.13 -12.06 56.49
CA LYS A 285 -2.35 -11.14 57.34
C LYS A 285 -1.01 -10.81 56.69
N GLU A 286 -0.32 -11.82 56.19
CA GLU A 286 0.96 -11.69 55.47
C GLU A 286 0.78 -10.88 54.19
N LYS A 287 -0.31 -11.11 53.42
CA LYS A 287 -0.67 -10.30 52.25
C LYS A 287 -0.76 -8.81 52.61
N ALA A 288 -1.48 -8.46 53.67
CA ALA A 288 -1.63 -7.05 54.07
C ALA A 288 -0.31 -6.39 54.51
N LEU A 289 0.62 -7.17 55.08
CA LEU A 289 1.98 -6.71 55.39
C LEU A 289 2.81 -6.49 54.11
N LEU A 290 2.71 -7.44 53.18
CA LEU A 290 3.38 -7.38 51.89
C LEU A 290 2.90 -6.20 51.04
N GLU A 291 1.59 -5.95 50.99
CA GLU A 291 0.98 -4.80 50.32
C GLU A 291 1.52 -3.47 50.88
N GLU A 292 1.52 -3.32 52.21
CA GLU A 292 2.02 -2.13 52.89
C GLU A 292 3.52 -1.91 52.60
N PHE A 293 4.34 -2.97 52.63
CA PHE A 293 5.77 -2.85 52.37
C PHE A 293 6.09 -2.56 50.89
N CYS A 294 5.40 -3.23 49.96
CA CYS A 294 5.66 -3.07 48.52
C CYS A 294 5.12 -1.76 47.96
N PHE A 295 4.03 -1.21 48.51
CA PHE A 295 3.29 -0.10 47.90
C PHE A 295 2.88 1.02 48.87
N GLY A 296 3.09 0.86 50.19
CA GLY A 296 2.66 1.83 51.21
C GLY A 296 1.14 1.93 51.36
N ALA A 297 0.41 0.91 50.89
CA ALA A 297 -1.04 0.87 50.91
C ALA A 297 -1.54 -0.57 50.91
N LYS A 298 -2.63 -0.82 51.63
CA LYS A 298 -3.35 -2.10 51.66
C LYS A 298 -4.46 -2.12 50.63
N ALA A 299 -4.89 -3.31 50.23
CA ALA A 299 -6.05 -3.46 49.37
C ALA A 299 -7.28 -2.75 49.97
N ASN A 300 -8.00 -2.01 49.13
CA ASN A 300 -9.16 -1.18 49.48
C ASN A 300 -8.90 0.01 50.43
N SER A 301 -7.64 0.38 50.71
CA SER A 301 -7.33 1.59 51.46
C SER A 301 -7.54 2.86 50.60
N LYS A 302 -7.83 4.00 51.25
CA LYS A 302 -8.09 5.28 50.55
C LYS A 302 -6.92 5.77 49.70
N ASN A 303 -5.69 5.41 50.06
CA ASN A 303 -4.46 5.83 49.38
C ASN A 303 -3.98 4.83 48.30
N CYS A 304 -4.65 3.69 48.13
CA CYS A 304 -4.20 2.63 47.23
C CYS A 304 -4.14 3.07 45.75
N ALA A 305 -5.04 3.94 45.30
CA ALA A 305 -5.03 4.46 43.93
C ALA A 305 -3.70 5.17 43.58
N GLY A 306 -3.16 5.97 44.51
CA GLY A 306 -1.90 6.70 44.36
C GLY A 306 -0.65 5.92 44.77
N ALA A 307 -0.79 4.63 45.09
CA ALA A 307 0.32 3.82 45.57
C ALA A 307 1.42 3.66 44.50
N LYS A 308 2.67 3.72 44.94
CA LYS A 308 3.86 3.60 44.09
C LYS A 308 4.72 2.45 44.59
N LEU A 309 5.36 1.75 43.66
CA LEU A 309 6.27 0.66 43.98
C LEU A 309 7.41 1.18 44.87
N ASN A 310 7.67 0.48 45.97
CA ASN A 310 8.83 0.68 46.81
C ASN A 310 10.09 0.24 46.03
N PRO A 311 11.01 1.16 45.66
CA PRO A 311 12.15 0.83 44.82
C PRO A 311 13.15 -0.12 45.50
N ASN A 312 13.08 -0.27 46.83
CA ASN A 312 13.99 -1.13 47.59
C ASN A 312 13.70 -2.63 47.42
N ILE A 313 12.51 -3.00 46.93
CA ILE A 313 12.17 -4.42 46.71
C ILE A 313 12.70 -4.95 45.37
N VAL A 314 13.05 -4.04 44.45
CA VAL A 314 13.41 -4.39 43.08
C VAL A 314 14.64 -5.31 43.07
N GLY A 315 14.45 -6.53 42.55
CA GLY A 315 15.51 -7.54 42.47
C GLY A 315 15.98 -8.13 43.80
N LYS A 316 15.22 -7.95 44.89
CA LYS A 316 15.49 -8.63 46.16
C LYS A 316 14.83 -10.01 46.19
N SER A 317 15.43 -10.96 46.90
CA SER A 317 14.88 -12.31 47.07
C SER A 317 13.54 -12.29 47.80
N ALA A 318 12.68 -13.28 47.54
CA ALA A 318 11.40 -13.46 48.24
C ALA A 318 11.55 -13.54 49.77
N VAL A 319 12.57 -14.24 50.26
CA VAL A 319 12.88 -14.37 51.70
C VAL A 319 13.13 -13.01 52.33
N TRP A 320 14.05 -12.22 51.76
CA TRP A 320 14.33 -10.86 52.22
C TRP A 320 13.09 -9.96 52.22
N ILE A 321 12.27 -10.02 51.17
CA ILE A 321 11.05 -9.20 51.09
C ILE A 321 10.07 -9.57 52.21
N ALA A 322 9.89 -10.87 52.50
CA ALA A 322 9.04 -11.31 53.59
C ALA A 322 9.54 -10.79 54.95
N GLU A 323 10.84 -10.91 55.22
CA GLU A 323 11.47 -10.44 56.45
C GLU A 323 11.26 -8.92 56.65
N GLN A 324 11.48 -8.13 55.59
CA GLN A 324 11.28 -6.68 55.64
C GLN A 324 9.81 -6.28 55.76
N ALA A 325 8.89 -7.09 55.21
CA ALA A 325 7.46 -6.91 55.39
C ALA A 325 6.99 -7.31 56.81
N GLY A 326 7.81 -8.02 57.58
CA GLY A 326 7.52 -8.38 58.97
C GLY A 326 6.94 -9.79 59.16
N PHE A 327 7.21 -10.71 58.25
CA PHE A 327 6.89 -12.14 58.41
C PHE A 327 8.05 -13.02 57.93
N THR A 328 7.97 -14.34 58.17
CA THR A 328 9.02 -15.29 57.78
C THR A 328 8.45 -16.35 56.84
N VAL A 329 9.30 -16.84 55.94
CA VAL A 329 8.98 -17.90 54.98
C VAL A 329 10.09 -18.96 55.01
N PRO A 330 9.84 -20.20 54.56
CA PRO A 330 10.88 -21.23 54.48
C PRO A 330 12.10 -20.78 53.67
N GLU A 331 13.28 -21.25 54.07
CA GLU A 331 14.51 -21.09 53.29
C GLU A 331 14.33 -21.69 51.88
N GLY A 332 14.91 -21.03 50.87
CA GLY A 332 14.75 -21.44 49.47
C GLY A 332 13.43 -21.02 48.81
N THR A 333 12.54 -20.30 49.51
CA THR A 333 11.35 -19.69 48.89
C THR A 333 11.76 -18.79 47.74
N ASN A 334 11.27 -19.08 46.53
CA ASN A 334 11.64 -18.35 45.32
C ASN A 334 10.64 -17.25 44.94
N ILE A 335 9.35 -17.42 45.25
CA ILE A 335 8.27 -16.49 44.89
C ILE A 335 7.28 -16.35 46.06
N LEU A 336 6.82 -15.12 46.33
CA LEU A 336 5.68 -14.83 47.20
C LEU A 336 4.41 -14.68 46.34
N ALA A 337 3.48 -15.63 46.45
CA ALA A 337 2.21 -15.63 45.74
C ALA A 337 1.09 -15.10 46.64
N ALA A 338 0.35 -14.09 46.19
CA ALA A 338 -0.74 -13.48 46.94
C ALA A 338 -2.06 -13.56 46.18
N GLU A 339 -3.09 -14.15 46.80
CA GLU A 339 -4.44 -14.18 46.21
C GLU A 339 -5.05 -12.76 46.17
N CYS A 340 -5.42 -12.31 44.97
CA CYS A 340 -6.07 -11.03 44.70
C CYS A 340 -7.50 -11.27 44.19
N THR A 341 -8.41 -10.32 44.44
CA THR A 341 -9.83 -10.49 44.06
C THR A 341 -10.19 -9.86 42.73
N GLU A 342 -9.49 -8.78 42.35
CA GLU A 342 -9.77 -8.01 41.14
C GLU A 342 -8.50 -7.35 40.61
N VAL A 343 -8.54 -6.89 39.35
CA VAL A 343 -7.50 -6.05 38.76
C VAL A 343 -8.00 -4.61 38.80
N SER A 344 -7.51 -3.81 39.74
CA SER A 344 -7.97 -2.44 39.90
C SER A 344 -6.99 -1.58 40.71
N GLU A 345 -7.25 -0.27 40.74
CA GLU A 345 -6.54 0.66 41.60
C GLU A 345 -6.63 0.34 43.09
N LYS A 346 -7.62 -0.47 43.52
CA LYS A 346 -7.85 -0.90 44.90
C LYS A 346 -7.02 -2.12 45.31
N GLU A 347 -6.36 -2.80 44.38
CA GLU A 347 -5.58 -4.02 44.64
C GLU A 347 -4.10 -3.78 44.25
N PRO A 348 -3.22 -3.40 45.19
CA PRO A 348 -1.88 -2.88 44.87
C PRO A 348 -0.97 -3.93 44.22
N LEU A 349 -1.08 -5.20 44.61
CA LEU A 349 -0.25 -6.28 44.08
C LEU A 349 -0.56 -6.65 42.62
N THR A 350 -1.60 -6.11 42.01
CA THR A 350 -1.88 -6.27 40.56
C THR A 350 -1.12 -5.28 39.68
N ARG A 351 -0.29 -4.39 40.25
CA ARG A 351 0.64 -3.52 39.51
C ARG A 351 1.97 -4.24 39.21
N GLU A 352 2.83 -3.62 38.43
CA GLU A 352 4.21 -4.07 38.21
C GLU A 352 5.03 -4.00 39.51
N LYS A 353 5.79 -5.07 39.80
CA LYS A 353 6.50 -5.26 41.08
C LYS A 353 8.02 -5.43 40.96
N LEU A 354 8.54 -5.76 39.77
CA LEU A 354 9.97 -5.99 39.46
C LEU A 354 10.74 -6.77 40.54
N SER A 355 10.07 -7.74 41.15
CA SER A 355 10.51 -8.54 42.30
C SER A 355 9.80 -9.91 42.23
N PRO A 356 10.23 -10.93 42.99
CA PRO A 356 9.61 -12.26 42.98
C PRO A 356 8.32 -12.30 43.82
N VAL A 357 7.42 -11.35 43.56
CA VAL A 357 6.07 -11.29 44.12
C VAL A 357 5.08 -11.40 42.96
N ILE A 358 4.09 -12.30 43.05
CA ILE A 358 3.10 -12.53 41.99
C ILE A 358 1.67 -12.49 42.56
N ALA A 359 0.77 -11.83 41.84
CA ALA A 359 -0.66 -11.88 42.15
C ALA A 359 -1.27 -13.17 41.58
N VAL A 360 -2.16 -13.82 42.34
CA VAL A 360 -2.90 -15.00 41.91
C VAL A 360 -4.38 -14.63 41.84
N LEU A 361 -4.96 -14.75 40.65
CA LEU A 361 -6.35 -14.42 40.37
C LEU A 361 -7.07 -15.68 39.90
N LYS A 362 -8.29 -15.88 40.41
CA LYS A 362 -9.16 -16.95 39.93
C LYS A 362 -10.09 -16.43 38.83
N ALA A 363 -10.17 -17.14 37.72
CA ALA A 363 -11.11 -16.87 36.63
C ALA A 363 -12.36 -17.75 36.76
N GLU A 364 -13.54 -17.15 36.63
CA GLU A 364 -14.83 -17.85 36.73
C GLU A 364 -15.26 -18.48 35.40
N SER A 365 -14.69 -18.02 34.30
CA SER A 365 -14.85 -18.53 32.94
C SER A 365 -13.67 -18.10 32.08
N THR A 366 -13.56 -18.67 30.88
CA THR A 366 -12.55 -18.25 29.90
C THR A 366 -12.65 -16.76 29.56
N GLU A 367 -13.88 -16.26 29.40
CA GLU A 367 -14.13 -14.83 29.14
C GLU A 367 -13.63 -13.93 30.28
N ASP A 368 -13.88 -14.31 31.53
CA ASP A 368 -13.40 -13.58 32.71
C ASP A 368 -11.87 -13.64 32.84
N GLY A 369 -11.24 -14.75 32.45
CA GLY A 369 -9.78 -14.88 32.38
C GLY A 369 -9.15 -13.93 31.37
N VAL A 370 -9.70 -13.88 30.16
CA VAL A 370 -9.27 -12.94 29.10
C VAL A 370 -9.48 -11.50 29.53
N GLU A 371 -10.62 -11.19 30.17
CA GLU A 371 -10.94 -9.84 30.63
C GLU A 371 -10.00 -9.36 31.75
N LYS A 372 -9.68 -10.22 32.73
CA LYS A 372 -8.67 -9.90 33.76
C LYS A 372 -7.29 -9.69 33.16
N ALA A 373 -6.91 -10.48 32.15
CA ALA A 373 -5.64 -10.28 31.44
C ALA A 373 -5.64 -8.93 30.70
N ARG A 374 -6.75 -8.55 30.07
CA ARG A 374 -6.90 -7.25 29.41
C ARG A 374 -6.75 -6.12 30.41
N GLN A 375 -7.41 -6.21 31.56
CA GLN A 375 -7.32 -5.23 32.63
C GLN A 375 -5.90 -5.08 33.16
N MET A 376 -5.15 -6.18 33.34
CA MET A 376 -3.74 -6.13 33.78
C MET A 376 -2.88 -5.32 32.82
N VAL A 377 -3.00 -5.59 31.51
CA VAL A 377 -2.25 -4.87 30.48
C VAL A 377 -2.65 -3.41 30.41
N GLU A 378 -3.95 -3.10 30.49
CA GLU A 378 -4.42 -1.70 30.51
C GLU A 378 -3.99 -0.95 31.76
N PHE A 379 -3.77 -1.68 32.85
CA PHE A 379 -3.27 -1.15 34.10
C PHE A 379 -1.74 -1.04 34.11
N ASN A 380 -1.24 -0.03 33.42
CA ASN A 380 0.18 0.35 33.33
C ASN A 380 1.10 -0.63 32.58
N GLY A 381 0.55 -1.57 31.79
CA GLY A 381 1.32 -2.52 30.96
C GLY A 381 1.12 -2.37 29.45
N LEU A 382 0.46 -1.30 29.00
CA LEU A 382 0.00 -1.13 27.62
C LEU A 382 1.13 -1.33 26.61
N GLY A 383 0.89 -2.23 25.66
CA GLY A 383 1.81 -2.54 24.58
C GLY A 383 3.01 -3.40 24.95
N HIS A 384 3.24 -3.74 26.23
CA HIS A 384 4.42 -4.52 26.60
C HIS A 384 4.27 -6.00 26.24
N SER A 385 3.79 -6.84 27.18
CA SER A 385 3.65 -8.29 26.97
C SER A 385 2.43 -8.85 27.68
N ALA A 386 1.92 -9.98 27.20
CA ALA A 386 0.93 -10.82 27.85
C ALA A 386 1.22 -12.30 27.52
N ALA A 387 0.89 -13.21 28.44
CA ALA A 387 1.07 -14.64 28.26
C ALA A 387 -0.24 -15.40 28.40
N ILE A 388 -0.39 -16.47 27.61
CA ILE A 388 -1.48 -17.43 27.69
C ILE A 388 -0.93 -18.85 27.65
N HIS A 389 -1.40 -19.70 28.56
CA HIS A 389 -1.17 -21.14 28.54
C HIS A 389 -2.49 -21.82 28.21
N THR A 390 -2.55 -22.50 27.06
CA THR A 390 -3.74 -23.21 26.57
C THR A 390 -3.34 -24.19 25.46
N LYS A 391 -4.10 -25.29 25.30
CA LYS A 391 -3.96 -26.17 24.12
C LYS A 391 -4.80 -25.69 22.93
N ASP A 392 -5.69 -24.73 23.15
CA ASP A 392 -6.56 -24.17 22.12
C ASP A 392 -5.85 -23.06 21.33
N ALA A 393 -5.49 -23.39 20.09
CA ALA A 393 -4.83 -22.45 19.19
C ALA A 393 -5.74 -21.29 18.75
N ASP A 394 -7.06 -21.52 18.66
CA ASP A 394 -8.02 -20.48 18.27
C ASP A 394 -8.17 -19.46 19.40
N LEU A 395 -8.23 -19.93 20.65
CA LEU A 395 -8.23 -19.07 21.83
C LEU A 395 -6.92 -18.27 21.96
N ALA A 396 -5.76 -18.86 21.68
CA ALA A 396 -4.50 -18.12 21.69
C ALA A 396 -4.50 -16.97 20.67
N ARG A 397 -5.07 -17.18 19.47
CA ARG A 397 -5.25 -16.12 18.47
C ARG A 397 -6.28 -15.08 18.92
N GLU A 398 -7.40 -15.50 19.49
CA GLU A 398 -8.42 -14.58 20.02
C GLU A 398 -7.83 -13.69 21.14
N PHE A 399 -7.10 -14.28 22.07
CA PHE A 399 -6.36 -13.57 23.11
C PHE A 399 -5.44 -12.51 22.49
N GLY A 400 -4.69 -12.88 21.44
CA GLY A 400 -3.85 -11.94 20.70
C GLY A 400 -4.61 -10.77 20.05
N THR A 401 -5.85 -10.98 19.60
CA THR A 401 -6.68 -9.90 19.04
C THR A 401 -7.30 -8.98 20.09
N ARG A 402 -7.50 -9.46 21.33
CA ARG A 402 -8.21 -8.73 22.39
C ARG A 402 -7.29 -7.97 23.33
N ILE A 403 -6.10 -8.50 23.59
CA ILE A 403 -5.16 -7.93 24.56
C ILE A 403 -4.25 -6.91 23.89
N ARG A 404 -4.19 -5.69 24.45
CA ARG A 404 -3.37 -4.59 23.92
C ARG A 404 -1.89 -4.70 24.30
N ALA A 405 -1.29 -5.86 24.04
CA ALA A 405 0.13 -6.13 24.20
C ALA A 405 0.76 -6.39 22.83
N ILE A 406 2.01 -5.95 22.61
CA ILE A 406 2.72 -6.23 21.36
C ILE A 406 3.23 -7.67 21.33
N ARG A 407 3.77 -8.16 22.45
CA ARG A 407 4.25 -9.54 22.59
C ARG A 407 3.19 -10.38 23.29
N VAL A 408 2.53 -11.24 22.54
CA VAL A 408 1.60 -12.25 23.08
C VAL A 408 2.30 -13.60 23.05
N ILE A 409 2.55 -14.15 24.24
CA ILE A 409 3.41 -15.31 24.46
C ILE A 409 2.51 -16.50 24.75
N TRP A 410 2.61 -17.56 23.94
CA TRP A 410 1.76 -18.74 24.05
C TRP A 410 2.58 -19.94 24.51
N ASN A 411 2.19 -20.56 25.64
CA ASN A 411 2.82 -21.74 26.23
C ASN A 411 4.35 -21.59 26.40
N SER A 412 4.80 -20.48 26.97
CA SER A 412 6.22 -20.20 27.21
C SER A 412 6.42 -19.22 28.37
N PRO A 413 7.58 -19.24 29.05
CA PRO A 413 7.92 -18.28 30.11
C PRO A 413 7.95 -16.86 29.56
N SER A 414 7.27 -15.91 30.20
CA SER A 414 7.08 -14.57 29.59
C SER A 414 8.35 -13.73 29.53
N THR A 415 9.29 -13.93 30.46
CA THR A 415 10.63 -13.30 30.45
C THR A 415 11.39 -13.66 29.18
N PHE A 416 11.62 -14.95 28.92
CA PHE A 416 12.40 -15.41 27.77
C PHE A 416 11.61 -15.33 26.46
N GLY A 417 10.30 -15.59 26.52
CA GLY A 417 9.40 -15.39 25.39
C GLY A 417 9.31 -13.92 24.98
N GLY A 418 9.41 -12.98 25.92
CA GLY A 418 9.32 -11.55 25.65
C GLY A 418 10.61 -10.98 25.04
N ILE A 419 11.78 -11.39 25.53
CA ILE A 419 13.07 -10.97 24.97
C ILE A 419 13.38 -11.64 23.64
N GLY A 420 12.80 -12.81 23.34
CA GLY A 420 12.84 -13.46 22.03
C GLY A 420 13.93 -14.52 21.84
N ASP A 421 13.88 -15.23 20.71
CA ASP A 421 14.82 -16.25 20.20
C ASP A 421 15.00 -17.54 21.02
N VAL A 422 14.74 -17.52 22.34
CA VAL A 422 14.96 -18.68 23.22
C VAL A 422 13.81 -19.70 23.13
N TYR A 423 12.57 -19.22 23.20
CA TYR A 423 11.35 -20.06 23.18
C TYR A 423 10.46 -19.81 21.95
N ASN A 424 10.73 -18.74 21.21
CA ASN A 424 9.94 -18.32 20.06
C ASN A 424 10.81 -17.58 19.05
N ALA A 425 10.22 -17.20 17.91
CA ALA A 425 10.91 -16.53 16.82
C ALA A 425 10.87 -14.99 16.91
N PHE A 426 10.58 -14.40 18.08
CA PHE A 426 10.69 -12.95 18.24
C PHE A 426 12.15 -12.52 18.17
N LEU A 427 12.42 -11.29 17.72
CA LEU A 427 13.79 -10.76 17.65
C LEU A 427 14.42 -10.72 19.06
N PRO A 428 15.65 -11.22 19.25
CA PRO A 428 16.32 -11.16 20.54
C PRO A 428 16.67 -9.71 20.91
N SER A 429 16.18 -9.23 22.04
CA SER A 429 16.36 -7.84 22.45
C SER A 429 16.26 -7.61 23.95
N LEU A 430 16.96 -6.57 24.42
CA LEU A 430 16.81 -6.01 25.76
C LEU A 430 16.20 -4.60 25.74
N THR A 431 15.60 -4.22 24.60
CA THR A 431 14.85 -2.97 24.43
C THR A 431 13.53 -3.30 23.73
N LEU A 432 12.50 -3.50 24.54
CA LEU A 432 11.19 -4.00 24.11
C LEU A 432 10.24 -2.82 23.85
N GLY A 433 10.02 -2.48 22.59
CA GLY A 433 9.16 -1.35 22.20
C GLY A 433 7.68 -1.66 22.41
N CYS A 434 6.94 -0.75 23.06
CA CYS A 434 5.53 -0.96 23.40
C CYS A 434 4.54 -0.38 22.36
N GLY A 435 5.02 0.04 21.20
CA GLY A 435 4.19 0.60 20.12
C GLY A 435 3.37 1.82 20.55
N SER A 436 2.33 2.15 19.77
CA SER A 436 1.48 3.30 20.04
C SER A 436 0.72 3.18 21.37
N TYR A 437 0.43 1.96 21.84
CA TYR A 437 -0.20 1.70 23.15
C TYR A 437 0.66 2.21 24.31
N GLY A 438 1.96 1.95 24.28
CA GLY A 438 2.94 2.44 25.25
C GLY A 438 3.53 3.82 24.92
N ARG A 439 3.00 4.53 23.91
CA ARG A 439 3.52 5.81 23.41
C ARG A 439 4.97 5.71 22.92
N ASN A 440 5.27 4.65 22.17
CA ASN A 440 6.56 4.44 21.53
C ASN A 440 6.45 4.45 20.01
N SER A 441 7.53 4.86 19.33
CA SER A 441 7.68 4.84 17.87
C SER A 441 7.86 3.43 17.30
N VAL A 442 8.29 2.47 18.14
CA VAL A 442 8.56 1.08 17.78
C VAL A 442 7.66 0.14 18.59
N GLY A 443 6.99 -0.76 17.90
CA GLY A 443 6.12 -1.80 18.45
C GLY A 443 6.69 -3.19 18.18
N ASP A 444 7.97 -3.37 18.43
CA ASP A 444 8.70 -4.63 18.26
C ASP A 444 9.90 -4.66 19.22
N ASN A 445 10.61 -5.77 19.26
CA ASN A 445 11.91 -5.91 19.88
C ASN A 445 12.96 -5.17 19.04
N VAL A 446 13.57 -4.13 19.62
CA VAL A 446 14.56 -3.31 18.91
C VAL A 446 15.78 -4.17 18.57
N SER A 447 16.30 -4.03 17.35
CA SER A 447 17.45 -4.75 16.83
C SER A 447 18.29 -3.86 15.90
N ALA A 448 19.31 -4.44 15.26
CA ALA A 448 20.18 -3.74 14.32
C ALA A 448 19.40 -3.01 13.21
N ILE A 449 18.34 -3.60 12.65
CA ILE A 449 17.60 -2.97 11.54
C ILE A 449 16.98 -1.61 11.90
N ASN A 450 16.72 -1.35 13.19
CA ASN A 450 16.16 -0.08 13.65
C ASN A 450 17.21 1.06 13.70
N LEU A 451 18.49 0.73 13.52
CA LEU A 451 19.61 1.66 13.53
C LEU A 451 20.16 1.93 12.10
N LEU A 452 19.34 1.70 11.08
CA LEU A 452 19.67 1.98 9.69
C LEU A 452 18.66 2.94 9.04
N ASN A 453 19.18 3.83 8.20
CA ASN A 453 18.42 4.49 7.15
C ASN A 453 18.48 3.62 5.88
N ILE A 454 17.33 3.34 5.26
CA ILE A 454 17.26 2.64 3.98
C ILE A 454 17.03 3.64 2.85
N LYS A 455 18.09 3.97 2.12
CA LYS A 455 18.00 4.79 0.91
C LYS A 455 17.44 3.93 -0.24
N LYS A 456 16.54 4.51 -1.03
CA LYS A 456 15.92 3.85 -2.19
C LYS A 456 16.37 4.52 -3.48
N VAL A 457 17.00 3.75 -4.37
CA VAL A 457 17.29 4.18 -5.75
C VAL A 457 16.24 3.54 -6.66
N GLY A 458 15.41 4.37 -7.29
CA GLY A 458 14.36 3.91 -8.20
C GLY A 458 14.71 4.20 -9.66
N ARG A 459 14.86 3.15 -10.47
CA ARG A 459 15.03 3.27 -11.93
C ARG A 459 13.70 3.69 -12.56
N ARG A 460 13.72 4.63 -13.53
CA ARG A 460 12.55 4.94 -14.36
C ARG A 460 12.07 3.65 -15.02
N ARG A 461 10.77 3.39 -14.93
CA ARG A 461 10.12 2.25 -15.59
C ARG A 461 8.96 2.73 -16.43
N ASN A 462 8.79 2.05 -17.56
CA ASN A 462 7.55 2.10 -18.29
C ASN A 462 6.61 1.08 -17.68
N ASN A 463 5.35 1.44 -17.48
CA ASN A 463 4.38 0.45 -17.06
C ASN A 463 4.23 -0.61 -18.17
N MET A 464 3.99 -1.86 -17.79
CA MET A 464 3.61 -2.91 -18.74
C MET A 464 2.45 -2.41 -19.62
N GLN A 465 2.49 -2.61 -20.93
CA GLN A 465 1.38 -2.29 -21.83
C GLN A 465 0.74 -3.57 -22.33
N TRP A 466 -0.54 -3.48 -22.68
CA TRP A 466 -1.32 -4.59 -23.21
C TRP A 466 -1.89 -4.17 -24.56
N PHE A 467 -2.07 -5.15 -25.43
CA PHE A 467 -2.83 -4.97 -26.66
C PHE A 467 -3.99 -5.96 -26.60
N LYS A 468 -5.18 -5.47 -26.25
CA LYS A 468 -6.39 -6.27 -26.10
C LYS A 468 -7.38 -5.91 -27.20
N VAL A 469 -7.77 -6.93 -27.94
CA VAL A 469 -8.76 -6.92 -29.03
C VAL A 469 -9.58 -8.20 -28.89
N PRO A 470 -10.71 -8.36 -29.61
CA PRO A 470 -11.45 -9.62 -29.58
C PRO A 470 -10.56 -10.81 -29.89
N SER A 471 -10.83 -11.94 -29.25
CA SER A 471 -10.05 -13.16 -29.44
C SER A 471 -10.12 -13.69 -30.88
N LYS A 472 -11.18 -13.31 -31.61
CA LYS A 472 -11.45 -13.69 -32.99
C LYS A 472 -12.10 -12.53 -33.72
N THR A 473 -11.54 -12.17 -34.86
CA THR A 473 -12.13 -11.21 -35.80
C THR A 473 -12.27 -11.91 -37.15
N TYR A 474 -13.50 -12.09 -37.59
CA TYR A 474 -13.83 -12.60 -38.92
C TYR A 474 -14.16 -11.40 -39.81
N PHE A 475 -13.65 -11.40 -41.03
CA PHE A 475 -13.87 -10.34 -42.01
C PHE A 475 -14.02 -10.98 -43.40
N GLU A 476 -14.27 -10.16 -44.43
CA GLU A 476 -14.69 -10.54 -45.79
C GLU A 476 -16.20 -10.73 -45.94
N ARG A 477 -16.64 -10.64 -47.20
CA ARG A 477 -18.04 -10.82 -47.60
C ARG A 477 -18.58 -12.16 -47.11
N ASP A 478 -19.79 -12.13 -46.56
CA ASP A 478 -20.53 -13.29 -46.05
C ASP A 478 -19.86 -13.96 -44.82
N SER A 479 -18.98 -13.26 -44.12
CA SER A 479 -18.32 -13.74 -42.90
C SER A 479 -19.30 -14.04 -41.75
N ILE A 480 -20.55 -13.54 -41.81
CA ILE A 480 -21.64 -13.96 -40.90
C ILE A 480 -21.91 -15.47 -40.93
N GLN A 481 -21.47 -16.20 -41.96
CA GLN A 481 -21.48 -17.67 -41.97
C GLN A 481 -20.72 -18.30 -40.79
N TYR A 482 -19.79 -17.57 -40.16
CA TYR A 482 -19.12 -18.06 -38.95
C TYR A 482 -20.12 -18.37 -37.82
N LEU A 483 -21.28 -17.71 -37.78
CA LEU A 483 -22.35 -18.04 -36.83
C LEU A 483 -22.79 -19.51 -36.91
N GLN A 484 -22.62 -20.19 -38.05
CA GLN A 484 -22.89 -21.62 -38.19
C GLN A 484 -21.88 -22.50 -37.44
N LYS A 485 -20.65 -22.00 -37.28
CA LYS A 485 -19.48 -22.73 -36.76
C LYS A 485 -19.09 -22.31 -35.34
N CYS A 486 -19.68 -21.24 -34.81
CA CYS A 486 -19.43 -20.79 -33.45
C CYS A 486 -19.77 -21.91 -32.44
N ARG A 487 -18.85 -22.23 -31.53
CA ARG A 487 -19.01 -23.32 -30.56
C ARG A 487 -19.88 -22.89 -29.39
N ASP A 488 -20.58 -23.85 -28.77
CA ASP A 488 -21.44 -23.69 -27.59
C ASP A 488 -22.34 -22.46 -27.70
N VAL A 489 -23.24 -22.53 -28.68
CA VAL A 489 -24.29 -21.53 -28.95
C VAL A 489 -25.61 -22.30 -29.00
N GLU A 490 -26.45 -22.13 -27.99
CA GLU A 490 -27.76 -22.80 -27.89
C GLU A 490 -28.89 -21.79 -27.62
N ARG A 491 -28.63 -20.75 -26.82
CA ARG A 491 -29.58 -19.71 -26.41
C ARG A 491 -29.03 -18.34 -26.75
N VAL A 492 -29.53 -17.75 -27.84
CA VAL A 492 -29.01 -16.49 -28.37
C VAL A 492 -29.93 -15.32 -28.02
N MET A 493 -29.37 -14.28 -27.43
CA MET A 493 -30.03 -12.97 -27.34
C MET A 493 -29.51 -12.07 -28.46
N ILE A 494 -30.38 -11.65 -29.38
CA ILE A 494 -30.03 -10.71 -30.44
C ILE A 494 -30.45 -9.30 -30.00
N VAL A 495 -29.49 -8.40 -29.87
CA VAL A 495 -29.70 -6.99 -29.51
C VAL A 495 -29.45 -6.13 -30.75
N THR A 496 -30.45 -5.36 -31.16
CA THR A 496 -30.44 -4.58 -32.39
C THR A 496 -31.35 -3.35 -32.28
N ASP A 497 -31.35 -2.48 -33.30
CA ASP A 497 -32.34 -1.42 -33.48
C ASP A 497 -33.42 -1.80 -34.52
N HIS A 498 -34.47 -0.99 -34.61
CA HIS A 498 -35.58 -1.17 -35.55
C HIS A 498 -35.13 -1.06 -37.03
N ALA A 499 -34.14 -0.22 -37.34
CA ALA A 499 -33.70 -0.02 -38.71
C ALA A 499 -33.06 -1.29 -39.30
N MET A 500 -32.30 -2.05 -38.49
CA MET A 500 -31.72 -3.33 -38.93
C MET A 500 -32.76 -4.40 -39.19
N VAL A 501 -33.92 -4.32 -38.53
CA VAL A 501 -35.07 -5.20 -38.80
C VAL A 501 -35.70 -4.83 -40.14
N GLU A 502 -35.97 -3.54 -40.38
CA GLU A 502 -36.57 -3.06 -41.63
C GLU A 502 -35.68 -3.31 -42.85
N LEU A 503 -34.35 -3.27 -42.69
CA LEU A 503 -33.37 -3.58 -43.73
C LEU A 503 -33.19 -5.09 -43.97
N GLY A 504 -33.85 -5.96 -43.21
CA GLY A 504 -33.77 -7.43 -43.33
C GLY A 504 -32.44 -8.03 -42.86
N PHE A 505 -31.61 -7.27 -42.14
CA PHE A 505 -30.32 -7.78 -41.64
C PHE A 505 -30.49 -8.73 -40.47
N LEU A 506 -31.50 -8.52 -39.62
CA LEU A 506 -31.85 -9.46 -38.57
C LEU A 506 -32.18 -10.84 -39.14
N ASP A 507 -32.97 -10.90 -40.22
CA ASP A 507 -33.37 -12.16 -40.85
C ASP A 507 -32.14 -12.92 -41.37
N ARG A 508 -31.17 -12.22 -41.98
CA ARG A 508 -29.90 -12.83 -42.41
C ARG A 508 -29.14 -13.49 -41.25
N ILE A 509 -29.14 -12.89 -40.06
CA ILE A 509 -28.51 -13.47 -38.86
C ILE A 509 -29.27 -14.72 -38.40
N ILE A 510 -30.60 -14.66 -38.36
CA ILE A 510 -31.46 -15.79 -37.99
C ILE A 510 -31.25 -16.96 -38.94
N GLU A 511 -31.21 -16.72 -40.26
CA GLU A 511 -30.93 -17.74 -41.27
C GLU A 511 -29.60 -18.47 -40.99
N GLN A 512 -28.54 -17.75 -40.60
CA GLN A 512 -27.27 -18.41 -40.27
C GLN A 512 -27.35 -19.25 -38.99
N LEU A 513 -28.17 -18.84 -38.01
CA LEU A 513 -28.40 -19.62 -36.79
C LEU A 513 -29.24 -20.87 -37.07
N ASP A 514 -30.24 -20.78 -37.95
CA ASP A 514 -31.10 -21.91 -38.34
C ASP A 514 -30.36 -22.97 -39.17
N LEU A 515 -29.31 -22.59 -39.89
CA LEU A 515 -28.43 -23.51 -40.63
C LEU A 515 -27.49 -24.32 -39.73
N ARG A 516 -27.51 -24.11 -38.41
CA ARG A 516 -26.68 -24.86 -37.46
C ARG A 516 -27.16 -26.30 -37.28
N ARG A 517 -26.21 -27.19 -36.96
CA ARG A 517 -26.53 -28.60 -36.67
C ARG A 517 -27.33 -28.79 -35.39
N ASN A 518 -27.12 -27.92 -34.40
CA ASN A 518 -27.87 -27.92 -33.16
C ASN A 518 -29.03 -26.92 -33.25
N LYS A 519 -30.14 -27.22 -32.59
CA LYS A 519 -31.29 -26.30 -32.54
C LYS A 519 -30.95 -25.11 -31.63
N VAL A 520 -30.84 -23.93 -32.22
CA VAL A 520 -30.66 -22.67 -31.49
C VAL A 520 -32.02 -22.07 -31.17
N VAL A 521 -32.22 -21.66 -29.92
CA VAL A 521 -33.37 -20.85 -29.50
C VAL A 521 -32.88 -19.42 -29.39
N TYR A 522 -33.60 -18.46 -29.96
CA TYR A 522 -33.23 -17.06 -29.90
C TYR A 522 -34.36 -16.17 -29.35
N GLN A 523 -33.95 -15.06 -28.73
CA GLN A 523 -34.81 -13.97 -28.28
C GLN A 523 -34.28 -12.68 -28.90
N ILE A 524 -35.18 -11.81 -29.37
CA ILE A 524 -34.84 -10.55 -30.03
C ILE A 524 -35.19 -9.38 -29.11
N PHE A 525 -34.28 -8.41 -29.02
CA PHE A 525 -34.50 -7.10 -28.44
C PHE A 525 -34.11 -6.04 -29.47
N ALA A 526 -35.11 -5.49 -30.15
CA ALA A 526 -34.94 -4.54 -31.27
C ALA A 526 -35.25 -3.08 -30.88
N GLU A 527 -35.37 -2.80 -29.57
CA GLU A 527 -35.83 -1.51 -29.05
C GLU A 527 -34.68 -0.51 -28.77
N VAL A 528 -33.45 -0.80 -29.21
CA VAL A 528 -32.32 0.11 -28.96
C VAL A 528 -32.46 1.37 -29.80
N GLU A 529 -32.53 2.52 -29.13
CA GLU A 529 -32.52 3.83 -29.76
C GLU A 529 -31.10 4.40 -29.97
N PRO A 530 -30.90 5.39 -30.87
CA PRO A 530 -29.67 6.15 -30.93
C PRO A 530 -29.34 6.82 -29.58
N ASP A 531 -28.06 6.80 -29.17
CA ASP A 531 -27.62 7.25 -27.84
C ASP A 531 -28.40 6.56 -26.69
N PRO A 532 -28.26 5.22 -26.55
CA PRO A 532 -29.17 4.38 -25.78
C PRO A 532 -29.22 4.79 -24.30
N ASP A 533 -30.43 4.82 -23.75
CA ASP A 533 -30.67 5.17 -22.35
C ASP A 533 -30.45 3.99 -21.40
N ILE A 534 -30.05 4.29 -20.16
CA ILE A 534 -29.89 3.30 -19.10
C ILE A 534 -31.17 2.49 -18.87
N THR A 535 -32.35 3.08 -19.05
CA THR A 535 -33.63 2.36 -18.92
C THR A 535 -33.82 1.30 -20.02
N THR A 536 -33.39 1.57 -21.25
CA THR A 536 -33.39 0.58 -22.35
C THR A 536 -32.45 -0.57 -22.04
N VAL A 537 -31.25 -0.28 -21.52
CA VAL A 537 -30.27 -1.28 -21.08
C VAL A 537 -30.86 -2.19 -19.99
N MET A 538 -31.54 -1.63 -18.99
CA MET A 538 -32.13 -2.42 -17.91
C MET A 538 -33.26 -3.33 -18.42
N LYS A 539 -34.12 -2.86 -19.33
CA LYS A 539 -35.15 -3.69 -19.98
C LYS A 539 -34.56 -4.89 -20.71
N GLY A 540 -33.52 -4.66 -21.53
CA GLY A 540 -32.81 -5.73 -22.23
C GLY A 540 -32.13 -6.71 -21.25
N THR A 541 -31.57 -6.19 -20.16
CA THR A 541 -30.97 -7.00 -19.08
C THR A 541 -31.98 -7.90 -18.40
N ASP A 542 -33.17 -7.41 -18.08
CA ASP A 542 -34.23 -8.21 -17.42
C ASP A 542 -34.75 -9.32 -18.34
N LEU A 543 -34.81 -9.04 -19.65
CA LEU A 543 -35.09 -10.07 -20.65
C LEU A 543 -33.98 -11.13 -20.69
N MET A 544 -32.70 -10.73 -20.65
CA MET A 544 -31.57 -11.67 -20.54
C MET A 544 -31.61 -12.49 -19.24
N ARG A 545 -32.00 -11.92 -18.10
CA ARG A 545 -32.12 -12.64 -16.81
C ARG A 545 -33.16 -13.75 -16.88
N THR A 546 -34.27 -13.50 -17.57
CA THR A 546 -35.34 -14.48 -17.77
C THR A 546 -34.94 -15.52 -18.82
N PHE A 547 -34.42 -15.08 -19.96
CA PHE A 547 -34.07 -15.95 -21.08
C PHE A 547 -32.78 -16.75 -20.84
N LYS A 548 -31.86 -16.26 -20.02
CA LYS A 548 -30.56 -16.87 -19.72
C LYS A 548 -29.77 -17.25 -21.00
N PRO A 549 -29.39 -16.27 -21.83
CA PRO A 549 -28.64 -16.55 -23.06
C PRO A 549 -27.21 -17.01 -22.75
N ASP A 550 -26.72 -18.00 -23.50
CA ASP A 550 -25.29 -18.36 -23.52
C ASP A 550 -24.49 -17.53 -24.53
N THR A 551 -25.19 -16.81 -25.41
CA THR A 551 -24.58 -15.96 -26.43
C THR A 551 -25.42 -14.70 -26.64
N ILE A 552 -24.77 -13.54 -26.67
CA ILE A 552 -25.34 -12.26 -27.10
C ILE A 552 -24.78 -11.95 -28.48
N ILE A 553 -25.66 -11.66 -29.45
CA ILE A 553 -25.29 -11.11 -30.75
C ILE A 553 -25.76 -9.66 -30.79
N ALA A 554 -24.82 -8.72 -30.81
CA ALA A 554 -25.09 -7.31 -31.05
C ALA A 554 -24.98 -7.04 -32.55
N LEU A 555 -26.10 -6.71 -33.19
CA LEU A 555 -26.19 -6.36 -34.60
C LEU A 555 -26.56 -4.88 -34.72
N GLY A 556 -25.75 -4.09 -35.43
CA GLY A 556 -26.09 -2.69 -35.68
C GLY A 556 -24.89 -1.76 -35.70
N GLY A 557 -25.13 -0.46 -35.54
CA GLY A 557 -24.09 0.53 -35.32
C GLY A 557 -23.58 0.56 -33.86
N GLY A 558 -22.90 1.65 -33.48
CA GLY A 558 -22.38 1.82 -32.12
C GLY A 558 -23.45 1.71 -31.02
N SER A 559 -24.64 2.28 -31.24
CA SER A 559 -25.71 2.30 -30.23
C SER A 559 -26.19 0.89 -29.81
N PRO A 560 -26.60 -0.03 -30.72
CA PRO A 560 -26.92 -1.42 -30.33
C PRO A 560 -25.77 -2.16 -29.66
N MET A 561 -24.53 -1.96 -30.13
CA MET A 561 -23.37 -2.64 -29.56
C MET A 561 -23.04 -2.16 -28.14
N ASP A 562 -23.07 -0.86 -27.91
CA ASP A 562 -22.79 -0.26 -26.60
C ASP A 562 -23.89 -0.62 -25.58
N ALA A 563 -25.16 -0.57 -25.99
CA ALA A 563 -26.27 -1.05 -25.17
C ALA A 563 -26.11 -2.53 -24.79
N ALA A 564 -25.78 -3.37 -25.77
CA ALA A 564 -25.57 -4.80 -25.55
C ALA A 564 -24.40 -5.08 -24.60
N LYS A 565 -23.29 -4.34 -24.67
CA LYS A 565 -22.14 -4.50 -23.76
C LYS A 565 -22.54 -4.24 -22.30
N VAL A 566 -23.37 -3.22 -22.07
CA VAL A 566 -23.82 -2.89 -20.70
C VAL A 566 -24.91 -3.86 -20.22
N MET A 567 -25.78 -4.34 -21.12
CA MET A 567 -26.69 -5.46 -20.81
C MET A 567 -25.91 -6.73 -20.42
N TRP A 568 -24.84 -7.03 -21.15
CA TRP A 568 -23.95 -8.16 -20.86
C TRP A 568 -23.31 -8.05 -19.48
N LEU A 569 -22.78 -6.88 -19.14
CA LEU A 569 -22.22 -6.56 -17.83
C LEU A 569 -23.22 -6.82 -16.69
N PHE A 570 -24.43 -6.24 -16.76
CA PHE A 570 -25.43 -6.41 -15.70
C PHE A 570 -26.02 -7.83 -15.63
N TYR A 571 -26.02 -8.56 -16.75
CA TYR A 571 -26.42 -9.96 -16.78
C TYR A 571 -25.38 -10.87 -16.09
N GLU A 572 -24.10 -10.64 -16.36
CA GLU A 572 -22.99 -11.35 -15.73
C GLU A 572 -22.90 -11.02 -14.23
N GLN A 573 -23.07 -9.74 -13.86
CA GLN A 573 -22.78 -9.20 -12.54
C GLN A 573 -23.96 -8.37 -12.00
N PRO A 574 -25.03 -9.00 -11.50
CA PRO A 574 -26.26 -8.30 -11.12
C PRO A 574 -26.12 -7.39 -9.89
N GLU A 575 -25.09 -7.60 -9.07
CA GLU A 575 -24.84 -6.86 -7.82
C GLU A 575 -23.99 -5.58 -8.03
N VAL A 576 -23.53 -5.32 -9.26
CA VAL A 576 -22.62 -4.20 -9.54
C VAL A 576 -23.40 -2.87 -9.60
N ASP A 577 -22.92 -1.84 -8.88
CA ASP A 577 -23.44 -0.49 -9.02
C ASP A 577 -22.82 0.18 -10.25
N PHE A 578 -23.67 0.71 -11.13
CA PHE A 578 -23.25 1.44 -12.32
C PHE A 578 -22.38 2.66 -12.00
N HIS A 579 -22.62 3.35 -10.88
CA HIS A 579 -21.88 4.57 -10.50
C HIS A 579 -20.41 4.30 -10.15
N ASP A 580 -20.10 3.08 -9.71
CA ASP A 580 -18.72 2.66 -9.45
C ASP A 580 -17.94 2.41 -10.75
N LEU A 581 -18.66 2.12 -11.85
CA LEU A 581 -18.09 1.74 -13.15
C LEU A 581 -17.77 2.92 -14.05
N VAL A 582 -18.33 4.10 -13.78
CA VAL A 582 -18.14 5.34 -14.54
C VAL A 582 -16.97 6.20 -14.01
N GLN A 583 -16.21 5.70 -13.04
CA GLN A 583 -15.10 6.42 -12.42
C GLN A 583 -13.91 6.59 -13.38
N LYS A 584 -13.32 7.79 -13.37
CA LYS A 584 -12.17 8.15 -14.22
C LYS A 584 -10.89 7.47 -13.77
N PHE A 585 -9.94 7.36 -14.70
CA PHE A 585 -8.65 6.75 -14.41
C PHE A 585 -7.52 7.36 -15.24
N MET A 586 -6.34 7.45 -14.62
CA MET A 586 -5.08 7.78 -15.30
C MET A 586 -4.42 6.52 -15.90
N ASP A 587 -4.58 5.37 -15.25
CA ASP A 587 -4.16 4.05 -15.74
C ASP A 587 -5.33 3.10 -15.52
N ILE A 588 -5.83 2.49 -16.60
CA ILE A 588 -7.02 1.61 -16.58
C ILE A 588 -6.89 0.45 -15.57
N ARG A 589 -5.67 0.09 -15.17
CA ARG A 589 -5.38 -0.99 -14.24
C ARG A 589 -5.33 -0.56 -12.78
N LYS A 590 -5.20 0.74 -12.51
CA LYS A 590 -5.03 1.31 -11.16
C LYS A 590 -6.29 2.05 -10.72
N ARG A 591 -7.45 1.59 -11.17
CA ARG A 591 -8.74 2.16 -10.81
C ARG A 591 -8.99 2.04 -9.31
N ALA A 592 -9.75 3.00 -8.78
CA ALA A 592 -10.26 2.93 -7.42
C ALA A 592 -11.21 1.73 -7.25
N PHE A 593 -12.00 1.41 -8.28
CA PHE A 593 -12.89 0.26 -8.32
C PHE A 593 -12.46 -0.74 -9.40
N LYS A 594 -12.38 -2.03 -9.05
CA LYS A 594 -11.98 -3.09 -9.98
C LYS A 594 -13.20 -3.56 -10.76
N PHE A 595 -13.14 -3.45 -12.09
CA PHE A 595 -14.17 -3.98 -12.97
C PHE A 595 -14.26 -5.50 -12.84
N PRO A 596 -15.47 -6.09 -12.82
CA PRO A 596 -15.63 -7.52 -12.73
C PRO A 596 -15.21 -8.22 -14.04
N GLU A 597 -14.90 -9.52 -13.93
CA GLU A 597 -14.67 -10.36 -15.09
C GLU A 597 -16.01 -10.74 -15.75
N LEU A 598 -16.07 -10.62 -17.07
CA LEU A 598 -17.23 -11.01 -17.90
C LEU A 598 -16.92 -12.25 -18.73
N GLY A 599 -17.95 -12.85 -19.32
CA GLY A 599 -17.82 -14.01 -20.21
C GLY A 599 -17.93 -15.37 -19.51
N LYS A 600 -18.41 -15.41 -18.26
CA LYS A 600 -18.61 -16.66 -17.50
C LYS A 600 -19.96 -17.30 -17.81
N LYS A 601 -21.02 -16.49 -17.96
CA LYS A 601 -22.37 -16.95 -18.30
C LYS A 601 -22.63 -16.90 -19.80
N THR A 602 -22.12 -15.88 -20.50
CA THR A 602 -22.49 -15.62 -21.90
C THR A 602 -21.34 -15.07 -22.74
N LYS A 603 -21.28 -15.47 -24.01
CA LYS A 603 -20.33 -14.95 -25.01
C LYS A 603 -20.89 -13.70 -25.67
N PHE A 604 -20.01 -12.76 -26.05
CA PHE A 604 -20.42 -11.55 -26.75
C PHE A 604 -19.91 -11.53 -28.19
N VAL A 605 -20.82 -11.53 -29.16
CA VAL A 605 -20.53 -11.44 -30.60
C VAL A 605 -21.01 -10.09 -31.13
N ALA A 606 -20.12 -9.32 -31.73
CA ALA A 606 -20.44 -8.01 -32.29
C ALA A 606 -20.36 -8.03 -33.83
N ILE A 607 -21.40 -7.51 -34.47
CA ILE A 607 -21.55 -7.47 -35.94
C ILE A 607 -21.91 -6.04 -36.34
N PRO A 608 -20.94 -5.21 -36.77
CA PRO A 608 -21.19 -3.84 -37.15
C PRO A 608 -21.93 -3.75 -38.49
N THR A 609 -22.88 -2.81 -38.59
CA THR A 609 -23.61 -2.50 -39.84
C THR A 609 -23.33 -1.07 -40.33
N THR A 610 -22.39 -0.38 -39.69
CA THR A 610 -21.85 0.92 -40.10
C THR A 610 -20.32 0.91 -39.98
N SER A 611 -19.66 1.81 -40.71
CA SER A 611 -18.19 1.90 -40.73
C SER A 611 -17.73 3.21 -40.09
N GLY A 612 -17.74 3.26 -38.76
CA GLY A 612 -17.37 4.46 -37.99
C GLY A 612 -16.83 4.17 -36.60
N THR A 613 -17.62 3.50 -35.76
CA THR A 613 -17.39 3.48 -34.31
C THR A 613 -16.31 2.49 -33.85
N GLY A 614 -16.08 1.40 -34.60
CA GLY A 614 -15.20 0.31 -34.15
C GLY A 614 -15.68 -0.41 -32.88
N SER A 615 -16.95 -0.22 -32.48
CA SER A 615 -17.50 -0.77 -31.23
C SER A 615 -17.40 -2.31 -31.16
N GLU A 616 -17.28 -2.98 -32.30
CA GLU A 616 -17.12 -4.44 -32.39
C GLU A 616 -15.77 -4.95 -31.89
N VAL A 617 -14.77 -4.08 -31.74
CA VAL A 617 -13.43 -4.44 -31.24
C VAL A 617 -12.99 -3.67 -30.00
N THR A 618 -13.79 -2.71 -29.53
CA THR A 618 -13.37 -1.80 -28.45
C THR A 618 -13.91 -2.19 -27.07
N PRO A 619 -13.20 -1.84 -25.99
CA PRO A 619 -13.65 -2.01 -24.61
C PRO A 619 -14.54 -0.86 -24.11
N PHE A 620 -15.13 -0.07 -25.02
CA PHE A 620 -15.90 1.13 -24.67
C PHE A 620 -17.39 0.94 -24.92
N ALA A 621 -18.20 1.59 -24.09
CA ALA A 621 -19.63 1.73 -24.30
C ALA A 621 -20.09 3.11 -23.78
N VAL A 622 -20.97 3.79 -24.52
CA VAL A 622 -21.56 5.07 -24.09
C VAL A 622 -23.04 4.88 -23.82
N ILE A 623 -23.46 5.11 -22.57
CA ILE A 623 -24.86 5.03 -22.14
C ILE A 623 -25.35 6.41 -21.70
N SER A 624 -26.54 6.79 -22.17
CA SER A 624 -27.21 8.02 -21.74
C SER A 624 -28.03 7.79 -20.47
N ASP A 625 -28.14 8.83 -19.67
CA ASP A 625 -29.09 8.97 -18.57
C ASP A 625 -29.89 10.24 -18.87
N LYS A 626 -30.96 10.05 -19.63
CA LYS A 626 -31.84 11.13 -20.10
C LYS A 626 -32.57 11.79 -18.94
N ALA A 627 -32.82 11.06 -17.84
CA ALA A 627 -33.46 11.60 -16.64
C ALA A 627 -32.59 12.68 -15.97
N ASN A 628 -31.26 12.49 -15.96
CA ASN A 628 -30.32 13.45 -15.36
C ASN A 628 -29.53 14.28 -16.40
N ASN A 629 -29.87 14.16 -17.69
CA ASN A 629 -29.18 14.80 -18.81
C ASN A 629 -27.65 14.56 -18.83
N ARG A 630 -27.25 13.30 -18.64
CA ARG A 630 -25.83 12.88 -18.58
C ARG A 630 -25.54 11.77 -19.60
N LYS A 631 -24.30 11.73 -20.10
CA LYS A 631 -23.76 10.58 -20.86
C LYS A 631 -22.60 9.98 -20.09
N TYR A 632 -22.64 8.67 -19.89
CA TYR A 632 -21.66 7.90 -19.13
C TYR A 632 -20.80 7.06 -20.07
N PRO A 633 -19.56 7.48 -20.37
CA PRO A 633 -18.61 6.63 -21.07
C PRO A 633 -18.08 5.59 -20.09
N ILE A 634 -18.31 4.32 -20.41
CA ILE A 634 -17.76 3.18 -19.70
C ILE A 634 -16.62 2.64 -20.54
N ALA A 635 -15.46 2.53 -19.91
CA ALA A 635 -14.29 1.91 -20.50
C ALA A 635 -13.91 0.75 -19.61
N ASP A 636 -13.75 -0.47 -20.11
CA ASP A 636 -12.98 -1.50 -19.42
C ASP A 636 -12.68 -2.66 -20.36
N TYR A 637 -11.48 -3.22 -20.29
CA TYR A 637 -11.12 -4.35 -21.15
C TYR A 637 -12.03 -5.58 -20.97
N SER A 638 -12.71 -5.72 -19.84
CA SER A 638 -13.75 -6.73 -19.65
C SER A 638 -14.92 -6.60 -20.63
N LEU A 639 -15.20 -5.39 -21.15
CA LEU A 639 -16.25 -5.12 -22.14
C LEU A 639 -15.81 -5.41 -23.59
N THR A 640 -14.59 -5.87 -23.81
CA THR A 640 -14.10 -6.23 -25.15
C THR A 640 -14.93 -7.41 -25.68
N PRO A 641 -15.54 -7.30 -26.88
CA PRO A 641 -16.26 -8.42 -27.49
C PRO A 641 -15.43 -9.70 -27.57
N THR A 642 -16.09 -10.85 -27.42
CA THR A 642 -15.43 -12.16 -27.55
C THR A 642 -15.08 -12.43 -29.03
N VAL A 643 -16.01 -12.11 -29.91
CA VAL A 643 -15.91 -12.28 -31.37
C VAL A 643 -16.41 -11.00 -32.07
N ALA A 644 -15.66 -10.55 -33.07
CA ALA A 644 -16.11 -9.55 -34.04
C ALA A 644 -16.33 -10.21 -35.42
N ILE A 645 -17.41 -9.86 -36.12
CA ILE A 645 -17.69 -10.33 -37.49
C ILE A 645 -17.94 -9.10 -38.38
N VAL A 646 -16.98 -8.77 -39.23
CA VAL A 646 -16.90 -7.56 -40.04
C VAL A 646 -17.30 -7.91 -41.49
N ASP A 647 -18.60 -7.93 -41.77
CA ASP A 647 -19.13 -8.33 -43.08
C ASP A 647 -19.50 -7.10 -43.94
N PRO A 648 -18.76 -6.81 -45.02
CA PRO A 648 -19.01 -5.65 -45.87
C PRO A 648 -20.38 -5.68 -46.57
N ALA A 649 -21.04 -6.85 -46.66
CA ALA A 649 -22.38 -6.93 -47.21
C ALA A 649 -23.45 -6.25 -46.34
N LEU A 650 -23.13 -5.87 -45.10
CA LEU A 650 -24.04 -5.19 -44.17
C LEU A 650 -23.91 -3.66 -44.19
N VAL A 651 -22.99 -3.09 -44.96
CA VAL A 651 -22.78 -1.62 -45.05
C VAL A 651 -23.17 -1.02 -46.40
N MET A 652 -23.61 -1.84 -47.35
CA MET A 652 -23.91 -1.42 -48.72
C MET A 652 -25.13 -0.50 -48.83
N THR A 653 -26.06 -0.57 -47.89
CA THR A 653 -27.28 0.26 -47.86
C THR A 653 -27.08 1.60 -47.14
N VAL A 654 -25.90 1.85 -46.55
CA VAL A 654 -25.63 3.05 -45.76
C VAL A 654 -25.56 4.30 -46.66
N PRO A 655 -26.42 5.32 -46.46
CA PRO A 655 -26.43 6.55 -47.25
C PRO A 655 -25.08 7.27 -47.30
N GLY A 656 -24.79 7.95 -48.42
CA GLY A 656 -23.51 8.64 -48.66
C GLY A 656 -23.15 9.66 -47.57
N PHE A 657 -24.11 10.46 -47.07
CA PHE A 657 -23.84 11.43 -46.01
C PHE A 657 -23.47 10.76 -44.67
N ILE A 658 -24.07 9.61 -44.34
CA ILE A 658 -23.70 8.83 -43.14
C ILE A 658 -22.30 8.24 -43.34
N ALA A 659 -22.00 7.74 -44.54
CA ALA A 659 -20.67 7.21 -44.86
C ALA A 659 -19.59 8.30 -44.79
N ALA A 660 -19.92 9.54 -45.14
CA ALA A 660 -19.02 10.68 -45.01
C ALA A 660 -18.74 11.01 -43.54
N ASP A 661 -19.79 11.19 -42.74
CA ASP A 661 -19.66 11.54 -41.32
C ASP A 661 -18.93 10.42 -40.54
N THR A 662 -19.28 9.15 -40.77
CA THR A 662 -18.65 8.00 -40.10
C THR A 662 -17.24 7.70 -40.60
N GLY A 663 -16.95 7.90 -41.88
CA GLY A 663 -15.60 7.72 -42.42
C GLY A 663 -14.59 8.77 -41.95
N MET A 664 -15.03 10.02 -41.76
CA MET A 664 -14.19 11.05 -41.12
C MET A 664 -13.95 10.77 -39.64
N ASP A 665 -14.89 10.10 -38.97
CA ASP A 665 -14.71 9.61 -37.60
C ASP A 665 -13.61 8.55 -37.53
N VAL A 666 -13.57 7.61 -38.49
CA VAL A 666 -12.47 6.64 -38.64
C VAL A 666 -11.12 7.33 -38.76
N LEU A 667 -11.03 8.41 -39.55
CA LEU A 667 -9.80 9.20 -39.68
C LEU A 667 -9.39 9.84 -38.36
N THR A 668 -10.36 10.37 -37.61
CA THR A 668 -10.15 10.97 -36.29
C THR A 668 -9.64 9.93 -35.31
N HIS A 669 -10.31 8.77 -35.23
CA HIS A 669 -9.90 7.64 -34.40
C HIS A 669 -8.45 7.23 -34.66
N ALA A 670 -8.11 7.00 -35.93
CA ALA A 670 -6.77 6.56 -36.30
C ALA A 670 -5.71 7.64 -36.04
N THR A 671 -6.01 8.90 -36.35
CA THR A 671 -5.10 10.03 -36.11
C THR A 671 -4.81 10.21 -34.62
N GLU A 672 -5.85 10.28 -33.79
CA GLU A 672 -5.70 10.49 -32.35
C GLU A 672 -5.03 9.29 -31.67
N ALA A 673 -5.38 8.06 -32.07
CA ALA A 673 -4.71 6.86 -31.57
C ALA A 673 -3.21 6.84 -31.92
N TYR A 674 -2.85 7.29 -33.13
CA TYR A 674 -1.45 7.36 -33.55
C TYR A 674 -0.66 8.36 -32.71
N VAL A 675 -1.18 9.57 -32.53
CA VAL A 675 -0.46 10.62 -31.79
C VAL A 675 -0.64 10.55 -30.28
N SER A 676 -1.51 9.68 -29.77
CA SER A 676 -1.75 9.52 -28.33
C SER A 676 -0.46 9.28 -27.54
N GLN A 677 -0.40 9.81 -26.32
CA GLN A 677 0.71 9.51 -25.42
C GLN A 677 0.73 8.03 -24.98
N MET A 678 -0.37 7.30 -25.16
CA MET A 678 -0.48 5.86 -24.87
C MET A 678 -0.14 4.97 -26.07
N ALA A 679 0.12 5.56 -27.24
CA ALA A 679 0.45 4.85 -28.46
C ALA A 679 1.66 3.89 -28.31
N ASN A 680 1.62 2.81 -29.08
CA ASN A 680 2.65 1.79 -29.13
C ASN A 680 2.76 1.18 -30.52
N ASP A 681 3.79 0.39 -30.75
CA ASP A 681 4.12 -0.14 -32.08
C ASP A 681 2.97 -0.96 -32.71
N TYR A 682 2.15 -1.64 -31.89
CA TYR A 682 0.97 -2.36 -32.35
C TYR A 682 -0.15 -1.42 -32.80
N THR A 683 -0.45 -0.38 -32.01
CA THR A 683 -1.49 0.60 -32.36
C THR A 683 -1.04 1.48 -33.54
N ASP A 684 0.26 1.76 -33.64
CA ASP A 684 0.84 2.62 -34.65
C ASP A 684 0.68 2.01 -36.06
N GLY A 685 0.97 0.72 -36.22
CA GLY A 685 0.77 0.02 -37.50
C GLY A 685 -0.70 0.01 -37.96
N LEU A 686 -1.63 -0.22 -37.04
CA LEU A 686 -3.07 -0.23 -37.33
C LEU A 686 -3.60 1.15 -37.70
N ALA A 687 -3.18 2.18 -36.95
CA ALA A 687 -3.61 3.55 -37.18
C ALA A 687 -3.12 4.09 -38.54
N LEU A 688 -1.84 3.90 -38.87
CA LEU A 688 -1.28 4.34 -40.16
C LEU A 688 -1.97 3.64 -41.34
N GLN A 689 -2.21 2.34 -41.24
CA GLN A 689 -2.91 1.60 -42.30
C GLN A 689 -4.36 2.07 -42.46
N ALA A 690 -5.07 2.35 -41.36
CA ALA A 690 -6.42 2.90 -41.42
C ALA A 690 -6.43 4.29 -42.09
N ILE A 691 -5.51 5.19 -41.71
CA ILE A 691 -5.38 6.53 -42.32
C ILE A 691 -5.18 6.41 -43.83
N LYS A 692 -4.25 5.56 -44.27
CA LYS A 692 -3.99 5.34 -45.71
C LYS A 692 -5.26 4.91 -46.46
N ILE A 693 -5.95 3.89 -45.93
CA ILE A 693 -7.18 3.38 -46.57
C ILE A 693 -8.27 4.45 -46.63
N VAL A 694 -8.41 5.27 -45.58
CA VAL A 694 -9.40 6.36 -45.58
C VAL A 694 -9.14 7.33 -46.73
N PHE A 695 -7.90 7.76 -46.93
CA PHE A 695 -7.55 8.66 -48.03
C PHE A 695 -7.70 8.02 -49.41
N ASP A 696 -7.42 6.72 -49.53
CA ASP A 696 -7.53 5.99 -50.80
C ASP A 696 -8.99 5.70 -51.21
N TYR A 697 -9.89 5.46 -50.26
CA TYR A 697 -11.20 4.85 -50.54
C TYR A 697 -12.43 5.61 -50.04
N LEU A 698 -12.33 6.52 -49.06
CA LEU A 698 -13.53 7.15 -48.45
C LEU A 698 -14.36 7.93 -49.46
N GLU A 699 -13.72 8.69 -50.36
CA GLU A 699 -14.43 9.50 -51.35
C GLU A 699 -15.27 8.64 -52.32
N ARG A 700 -14.71 7.53 -52.81
CA ARG A 700 -15.43 6.54 -53.63
C ARG A 700 -16.56 5.86 -52.85
N SER A 701 -16.31 5.50 -51.59
CA SER A 701 -17.32 4.89 -50.71
C SER A 701 -18.55 5.80 -50.54
N VAL A 702 -18.33 7.11 -50.44
CA VAL A 702 -19.40 8.11 -50.27
C VAL A 702 -20.13 8.42 -51.57
N LYS A 703 -19.40 8.70 -52.65
CA LYS A 703 -19.97 9.19 -53.92
C LYS A 703 -20.55 8.08 -54.79
N ASP A 704 -19.84 6.95 -54.87
CA ASP A 704 -20.16 5.87 -55.82
C ASP A 704 -20.81 4.67 -55.13
N ALA A 705 -20.76 4.60 -53.79
CA ALA A 705 -21.18 3.44 -53.00
C ALA A 705 -20.57 2.11 -53.50
N ASP A 706 -19.35 2.18 -54.03
CA ASP A 706 -18.61 1.06 -54.57
C ASP A 706 -18.31 -0.01 -53.50
N PHE A 707 -18.48 -1.29 -53.87
CA PHE A 707 -18.34 -2.40 -52.94
C PHE A 707 -16.93 -2.51 -52.37
N GLU A 708 -15.90 -2.38 -53.22
CA GLU A 708 -14.51 -2.41 -52.76
C GLU A 708 -14.26 -1.27 -51.77
N ALA A 709 -14.64 -0.04 -52.12
CA ALA A 709 -14.47 1.10 -51.24
C ALA A 709 -15.20 0.94 -49.89
N ARG A 710 -16.43 0.39 -49.90
CA ARG A 710 -17.21 0.11 -48.68
C ARG A 710 -16.55 -0.96 -47.81
N GLU A 711 -16.05 -2.03 -48.42
CA GLU A 711 -15.28 -3.05 -47.71
C GLU A 711 -14.01 -2.49 -47.08
N LYS A 712 -13.22 -1.72 -47.83
CA LYS A 712 -11.99 -1.12 -47.32
C LYS A 712 -12.28 -0.15 -46.17
N MET A 713 -13.31 0.68 -46.28
CA MET A 713 -13.73 1.56 -45.18
C MET A 713 -14.22 0.79 -43.95
N HIS A 714 -14.92 -0.33 -44.14
CA HIS A 714 -15.36 -1.18 -43.03
C HIS A 714 -14.18 -1.77 -42.26
N ASN A 715 -13.19 -2.30 -42.99
CA ASN A 715 -11.95 -2.79 -42.40
C ASN A 715 -11.13 -1.66 -41.74
N ALA A 716 -11.08 -0.46 -42.34
CA ALA A 716 -10.39 0.69 -41.75
C ALA A 716 -11.01 1.11 -40.42
N SER A 717 -12.35 1.09 -40.31
CA SER A 717 -13.07 1.35 -39.06
C SER A 717 -12.67 0.35 -37.97
N THR A 718 -12.63 -0.94 -38.29
CA THR A 718 -12.19 -1.98 -37.35
C THR A 718 -10.73 -1.81 -36.94
N MET A 719 -9.81 -1.51 -37.88
CA MET A 719 -8.40 -1.27 -37.55
C MET A 719 -8.20 -0.05 -36.66
N ALA A 720 -8.89 1.05 -36.96
CA ALA A 720 -8.89 2.23 -36.10
C ALA A 720 -9.45 1.89 -34.71
N GLY A 721 -10.53 1.12 -34.65
CA GLY A 721 -11.12 0.54 -33.44
C GLY A 721 -10.11 -0.19 -32.57
N MET A 722 -9.37 -1.14 -33.15
CA MET A 722 -8.33 -1.90 -32.46
C MET A 722 -7.18 -1.00 -31.95
N ALA A 723 -6.83 0.04 -32.72
CA ALA A 723 -5.81 1.01 -32.33
C ALA A 723 -6.27 1.85 -31.11
N PHE A 724 -7.42 2.52 -31.19
CA PHE A 724 -7.88 3.40 -30.12
C PHE A 724 -8.41 2.63 -28.89
N ALA A 725 -8.81 1.37 -29.05
CA ALA A 725 -9.06 0.46 -27.92
C ALA A 725 -7.86 0.35 -26.96
N ASN A 726 -6.64 0.58 -27.46
CA ASN A 726 -5.40 0.41 -26.71
C ASN A 726 -4.57 1.69 -26.57
N ALA A 727 -4.75 2.66 -27.47
CA ALA A 727 -4.12 3.97 -27.41
C ALA A 727 -5.05 5.08 -26.89
N PHE A 728 -6.35 4.81 -26.73
CA PHE A 728 -7.37 5.80 -26.43
C PHE A 728 -7.45 6.92 -27.50
N LEU A 729 -8.34 7.88 -27.27
CA LEU A 729 -8.61 9.01 -28.15
C LEU A 729 -8.15 10.32 -27.50
N GLY A 730 -8.19 11.41 -28.24
CA GLY A 730 -7.68 12.70 -27.83
C GLY A 730 -8.76 13.76 -27.61
N ILE A 731 -8.33 15.03 -27.67
CA ILE A 731 -9.20 16.16 -27.38
C ILE A 731 -10.26 16.43 -28.46
N SER A 732 -10.11 15.92 -29.69
CA SER A 732 -11.17 16.01 -30.71
C SER A 732 -12.41 15.32 -30.19
N HIS A 733 -12.28 14.07 -29.75
CA HIS A 733 -13.38 13.31 -29.15
C HIS A 733 -13.89 13.95 -27.87
N SER A 734 -12.99 14.42 -26.99
CA SER A 734 -13.41 15.10 -25.77
C SER A 734 -14.29 16.31 -26.03
N MET A 735 -13.95 17.16 -27.01
CA MET A 735 -14.77 18.30 -27.39
C MET A 735 -16.03 17.84 -28.13
N ALA A 736 -15.93 16.87 -29.04
CA ALA A 736 -17.06 16.37 -29.81
C ALA A 736 -18.16 15.75 -28.94
N HIS A 737 -17.81 15.01 -27.88
CA HIS A 737 -18.78 14.48 -26.92
C HIS A 737 -19.64 15.59 -26.28
N LYS A 738 -19.01 16.71 -25.89
CA LYS A 738 -19.71 17.79 -25.18
C LYS A 738 -20.48 18.69 -26.13
N ILE A 739 -19.92 19.01 -27.29
CA ILE A 739 -20.60 19.77 -28.35
C ILE A 739 -21.81 18.99 -28.88
N GLY A 740 -21.66 17.69 -29.13
CA GLY A 740 -22.76 16.82 -29.56
C GLY A 740 -23.88 16.74 -28.54
N ALA A 741 -23.55 16.63 -27.24
CA ALA A 741 -24.55 16.61 -26.17
C ALA A 741 -25.30 17.94 -26.03
N GLN A 742 -24.61 19.08 -26.18
CA GLN A 742 -25.19 20.41 -26.01
C GLN A 742 -26.02 20.87 -27.23
N PHE A 743 -25.54 20.62 -28.44
CA PHE A 743 -26.12 21.19 -29.67
C PHE A 743 -26.71 20.14 -30.62
N HIS A 744 -26.77 18.87 -30.20
CA HIS A 744 -27.31 17.76 -30.99
C HIS A 744 -26.66 17.61 -32.39
N THR A 745 -25.37 17.93 -32.47
CA THR A 745 -24.58 17.76 -33.70
C THR A 745 -24.25 16.29 -33.95
N VAL A 746 -24.14 15.90 -35.23
CA VAL A 746 -23.76 14.53 -35.62
C VAL A 746 -22.30 14.27 -35.23
N HIS A 747 -22.04 13.22 -34.44
CA HIS A 747 -20.74 12.97 -33.82
C HIS A 747 -19.55 12.97 -34.79
N GLY A 748 -19.59 12.13 -35.83
CA GLY A 748 -18.51 12.04 -36.81
C GLY A 748 -18.27 13.34 -37.59
N ARG A 749 -19.33 14.13 -37.82
CA ARG A 749 -19.20 15.48 -38.41
C ARG A 749 -18.51 16.45 -37.47
N THR A 750 -18.88 16.45 -36.20
CA THR A 750 -18.27 17.28 -35.17
C THR A 750 -16.77 16.98 -35.05
N ASN A 751 -16.39 15.70 -35.06
CA ASN A 751 -15.00 15.29 -35.12
C ASN A 751 -14.30 15.76 -36.41
N ALA A 752 -14.94 15.62 -37.58
CA ALA A 752 -14.40 16.09 -38.85
C ALA A 752 -14.07 17.60 -38.83
N ILE A 753 -14.98 18.42 -38.29
CA ILE A 753 -14.81 19.88 -38.18
C ILE A 753 -13.65 20.23 -37.24
N LEU A 754 -13.51 19.54 -36.12
CA LEU A 754 -12.50 19.82 -35.09
C LEU A 754 -11.09 19.32 -35.44
N LEU A 755 -10.98 18.21 -36.17
CA LEU A 755 -9.73 17.49 -36.37
C LEU A 755 -8.59 18.35 -36.97
N PRO A 756 -8.80 19.19 -38.00
CA PRO A 756 -7.74 20.07 -38.52
C PRO A 756 -7.12 20.98 -37.46
N TYR A 757 -7.95 21.51 -36.54
CA TYR A 757 -7.51 22.36 -35.44
C TYR A 757 -6.72 21.57 -34.39
N VAL A 758 -7.19 20.36 -34.07
CA VAL A 758 -6.52 19.46 -33.12
C VAL A 758 -5.18 18.99 -33.66
N ILE A 759 -5.07 18.70 -34.97
CA ILE A 759 -3.80 18.38 -35.63
C ILE A 759 -2.81 19.52 -35.45
N ARG A 760 -3.21 20.77 -35.71
CA ARG A 760 -2.33 21.93 -35.52
C ARG A 760 -1.95 22.14 -34.06
N TYR A 761 -2.90 21.99 -33.13
CA TYR A 761 -2.66 22.11 -31.70
C TYR A 761 -1.67 21.08 -31.16
N ASN A 762 -1.84 19.81 -31.55
CA ASN A 762 -0.95 18.72 -31.17
C ASN A 762 0.32 18.69 -32.04
N GLY A 763 0.36 19.39 -33.17
CA GLY A 763 1.53 19.51 -34.04
C GLY A 763 2.55 20.54 -33.55
N THR A 764 2.22 21.35 -32.54
CA THR A 764 3.16 22.28 -31.90
C THR A 764 3.67 21.74 -30.57
N ARG A 765 4.96 21.97 -30.29
CA ARG A 765 5.58 21.57 -29.01
C ARG A 765 4.93 22.31 -27.84
N PRO A 766 4.49 21.59 -26.78
CA PRO A 766 3.72 22.20 -25.71
C PRO A 766 4.60 22.80 -24.61
N ALA A 767 4.12 23.87 -23.97
CA ALA A 767 4.69 24.35 -22.70
C ALA A 767 4.40 23.42 -21.51
N LYS A 768 3.33 22.63 -21.58
CA LYS A 768 2.97 21.60 -20.58
C LYS A 768 2.84 20.23 -21.23
N THR A 769 3.70 19.31 -20.82
CA THR A 769 3.71 17.92 -21.30
C THR A 769 2.69 17.07 -20.54
N ALA A 770 2.24 16.00 -21.18
CA ALA A 770 1.33 15.06 -20.56
C ALA A 770 2.06 14.08 -19.61
N THR A 771 1.32 13.50 -18.65
CA THR A 771 1.88 12.72 -17.52
C THR A 771 1.76 11.21 -17.76
N TRP A 772 2.47 10.68 -18.77
CA TRP A 772 2.54 9.24 -19.04
C TRP A 772 3.98 8.71 -19.02
N PRO A 773 4.32 7.71 -18.17
CA PRO A 773 5.71 7.27 -18.00
C PRO A 773 6.41 6.81 -19.29
N LYS A 774 5.70 6.21 -20.24
CA LYS A 774 6.28 5.78 -21.53
C LYS A 774 6.54 6.94 -22.48
N TYR A 775 5.75 8.02 -22.40
CA TYR A 775 5.91 9.19 -23.26
C TYR A 775 7.09 10.03 -22.74
N ASN A 776 8.29 9.57 -23.10
CA ASN A 776 9.56 10.06 -22.56
C ASN A 776 10.01 11.40 -23.13
N TYR A 777 9.53 11.77 -24.32
CA TYR A 777 9.68 13.08 -24.93
C TYR A 777 8.47 13.37 -25.84
N TYR A 778 8.28 14.64 -26.20
CA TYR A 778 7.21 15.04 -27.11
C TYR A 778 7.56 14.67 -28.56
N ARG A 779 6.67 13.94 -29.24
CA ARG A 779 6.90 13.43 -30.61
C ARG A 779 5.66 13.44 -31.50
N ALA A 780 4.60 14.17 -31.10
CA ALA A 780 3.37 14.21 -31.90
C ALA A 780 3.58 14.96 -33.23
N ASP A 781 4.42 16.00 -33.22
CA ASP A 781 4.92 16.73 -34.39
C ASP A 781 5.60 15.77 -35.40
N GLU A 782 6.54 14.95 -34.93
CA GLU A 782 7.21 13.92 -35.75
C GLU A 782 6.21 12.88 -36.28
N LYS A 783 5.25 12.47 -35.45
CA LYS A 783 4.21 11.53 -35.87
C LYS A 783 3.30 12.10 -36.96
N TYR A 784 2.91 13.37 -36.91
CA TYR A 784 2.20 13.99 -38.02
C TYR A 784 3.04 14.03 -39.30
N GLN A 785 4.38 14.15 -39.17
CA GLN A 785 5.31 14.01 -40.29
C GLN A 785 5.28 12.63 -40.94
N ASP A 786 5.19 11.57 -40.14
CA ASP A 786 5.05 10.20 -40.67
C ASP A 786 3.76 10.04 -41.48
N ILE A 787 2.65 10.58 -40.98
CA ILE A 787 1.36 10.54 -41.69
C ILE A 787 1.46 11.30 -43.03
N ALA A 788 2.02 12.51 -43.02
CA ALA A 788 2.17 13.30 -44.23
C ALA A 788 3.04 12.57 -45.27
N LYS A 789 4.16 11.96 -44.86
CA LYS A 789 5.02 11.15 -45.73
C LYS A 789 4.27 9.94 -46.31
N LEU A 790 3.50 9.23 -45.48
CA LEU A 790 2.71 8.07 -45.90
C LEU A 790 1.71 8.42 -47.01
N LEU A 791 1.10 9.61 -46.93
CA LEU A 791 0.12 10.11 -47.87
C LEU A 791 0.74 10.85 -49.07
N GLY A 792 2.06 10.97 -49.14
CA GLY A 792 2.75 11.73 -50.20
C GLY A 792 2.53 13.25 -50.13
N LEU A 793 2.20 13.78 -48.96
CA LEU A 793 2.02 15.21 -48.71
C LEU A 793 3.38 15.90 -48.43
N PRO A 794 3.49 17.24 -48.61
CA PRO A 794 4.67 17.99 -48.18
C PRO A 794 5.03 17.73 -46.71
N ALA A 795 6.27 17.32 -46.45
CA ALA A 795 6.69 16.83 -45.14
C ALA A 795 8.20 16.98 -44.90
N ALA A 796 8.84 18.01 -45.46
CA ALA A 796 10.28 18.24 -45.27
C ALA A 796 10.62 18.55 -43.80
N THR A 797 9.74 19.26 -43.09
CA THR A 797 9.81 19.46 -41.64
C THR A 797 8.51 19.01 -40.94
N PRO A 798 8.54 18.73 -39.62
CA PRO A 798 7.32 18.46 -38.86
C PRO A 798 6.27 19.58 -38.98
N GLU A 799 6.69 20.85 -38.98
CA GLU A 799 5.78 21.99 -39.10
C GLU A 799 5.09 22.04 -40.46
N GLU A 800 5.82 21.75 -41.55
CA GLU A 800 5.24 21.66 -42.89
C GLU A 800 4.26 20.49 -42.99
N ALA A 801 4.63 19.33 -42.42
CA ALA A 801 3.78 18.14 -42.42
C ALA A 801 2.48 18.31 -41.62
N VAL A 802 2.55 18.95 -40.45
CA VAL A 802 1.37 19.25 -39.63
C VAL A 802 0.38 20.09 -40.43
N GLU A 803 0.86 21.11 -41.15
CA GLU A 803 -0.02 21.93 -41.97
C GLU A 803 -0.58 21.18 -43.17
N SER A 804 0.29 20.49 -43.92
CA SER A 804 -0.13 19.78 -45.12
C SER A 804 -1.16 18.69 -44.79
N TYR A 805 -0.99 18.01 -43.67
CA TYR A 805 -1.94 17.02 -43.18
C TYR A 805 -3.26 17.66 -42.69
N ALA A 806 -3.20 18.71 -41.86
CA ALA A 806 -4.40 19.42 -41.41
C ALA A 806 -5.24 19.94 -42.60
N LYS A 807 -4.57 20.48 -43.62
CA LYS A 807 -5.21 20.91 -44.86
C LYS A 807 -5.80 19.73 -45.64
N ALA A 808 -5.08 18.62 -45.77
CA ALA A 808 -5.57 17.44 -46.48
C ALA A 808 -6.84 16.85 -45.82
N VAL A 809 -6.90 16.86 -44.50
CA VAL A 809 -8.11 16.47 -43.73
C VAL A 809 -9.27 17.42 -44.01
N TYR A 810 -9.03 18.74 -43.99
CA TYR A 810 -10.04 19.74 -44.32
C TYR A 810 -10.57 19.57 -45.75
N ASP A 811 -9.67 19.47 -46.74
CA ASP A 811 -10.01 19.31 -48.15
C ASP A 811 -10.79 18.02 -48.40
N LEU A 812 -10.45 16.92 -47.70
CA LEU A 812 -11.19 15.67 -47.77
C LEU A 812 -12.63 15.86 -47.28
N GLY A 813 -12.85 16.44 -46.10
CA GLY A 813 -14.18 16.71 -45.57
C GLY A 813 -15.05 17.52 -46.54
N THR A 814 -14.48 18.56 -47.16
CA THR A 814 -15.15 19.38 -48.18
C THR A 814 -15.51 18.57 -49.43
N ARG A 815 -14.60 17.70 -49.93
CA ARG A 815 -14.88 16.81 -51.09
C ARG A 815 -15.99 15.79 -50.83
N LEU A 816 -16.22 15.43 -49.56
CA LEU A 816 -17.30 14.55 -49.12
C LEU A 816 -18.64 15.29 -48.93
N GLY A 817 -18.66 16.62 -49.11
CA GLY A 817 -19.86 17.44 -48.97
C GLY A 817 -20.15 17.89 -47.54
N ILE A 818 -19.20 17.75 -46.61
CA ILE A 818 -19.34 18.25 -45.24
C ILE A 818 -19.09 19.76 -45.23
N LYS A 819 -19.99 20.53 -44.60
CA LYS A 819 -19.72 21.94 -44.31
C LYS A 819 -18.80 22.02 -43.10
N MET A 820 -17.53 22.36 -43.32
CA MET A 820 -16.44 22.24 -42.34
C MET A 820 -16.37 23.40 -41.32
N ASN A 821 -17.51 23.76 -40.72
CA ASN A 821 -17.64 24.74 -39.64
C ASN A 821 -18.98 24.53 -38.89
N PHE A 822 -19.08 25.05 -37.65
CA PHE A 822 -20.32 24.93 -36.86
C PHE A 822 -21.40 25.97 -37.20
N ARG A 823 -21.03 27.15 -37.72
CA ARG A 823 -21.98 28.19 -38.17
C ARG A 823 -22.99 27.64 -39.18
N ASP A 824 -22.51 26.89 -40.17
CA ASP A 824 -23.31 26.33 -41.25
C ASP A 824 -24.07 25.05 -40.85
N GLN A 825 -23.93 24.59 -39.60
CA GLN A 825 -24.78 23.55 -39.01
C GLN A 825 -26.05 24.14 -38.36
N GLY A 826 -26.25 25.47 -38.43
CA GLY A 826 -27.44 26.14 -37.91
C GLY A 826 -27.40 26.46 -36.42
N ILE A 827 -26.20 26.52 -35.83
CA ILE A 827 -26.01 26.85 -34.41
C ILE A 827 -25.89 28.38 -34.26
N ASP A 828 -26.55 28.95 -33.23
CA ASP A 828 -26.51 30.37 -32.95
C ASP A 828 -25.14 30.82 -32.40
N GLU A 829 -24.61 31.94 -32.92
CA GLU A 829 -23.28 32.44 -32.55
C GLU A 829 -23.19 32.89 -31.09
N LYS A 830 -24.27 33.49 -30.58
CA LYS A 830 -24.30 34.02 -29.22
C LYS A 830 -24.34 32.86 -28.23
N GLU A 831 -25.20 31.88 -28.46
CA GLU A 831 -25.25 30.66 -27.66
C GLU A 831 -23.92 29.90 -27.68
N TRP A 832 -23.29 29.77 -28.86
CA TRP A 832 -21.98 29.13 -28.99
C TRP A 832 -20.90 29.79 -28.13
N LYS A 833 -20.81 31.13 -28.19
CA LYS A 833 -19.85 31.91 -27.39
C LYS A 833 -20.12 31.79 -25.89
N GLU A 834 -21.38 31.88 -25.47
CA GLU A 834 -21.77 31.77 -24.06
C GLU A 834 -21.43 30.38 -23.48
N LYS A 835 -21.51 29.31 -24.28
CA LYS A 835 -21.23 27.93 -23.86
C LYS A 835 -19.78 27.47 -24.04
N SER A 836 -18.98 28.16 -24.85
CA SER A 836 -17.61 27.78 -25.20
C SER A 836 -16.72 27.39 -24.00
N ARG A 837 -16.73 28.20 -22.94
CA ARG A 837 -15.95 27.97 -21.72
C ARG A 837 -16.40 26.72 -20.97
N GLU A 838 -17.70 26.55 -20.82
CA GLU A 838 -18.31 25.40 -20.15
C GLU A 838 -17.98 24.12 -20.92
N LEU A 839 -18.13 24.13 -22.25
CA LEU A 839 -17.79 23.00 -23.12
C LEU A 839 -16.32 22.63 -23.04
N ALA A 840 -15.41 23.61 -23.03
CA ALA A 840 -13.99 23.36 -22.88
C ALA A 840 -13.64 22.73 -21.52
N PHE A 841 -14.29 23.18 -20.44
CA PHE A 841 -14.12 22.59 -19.11
C PHE A 841 -14.63 21.15 -19.07
N LEU A 842 -15.86 20.91 -19.55
CA LEU A 842 -16.44 19.56 -19.61
C LEU A 842 -15.63 18.63 -20.51
N ALA A 843 -15.04 19.14 -21.59
CA ALA A 843 -14.18 18.37 -22.48
C ALA A 843 -12.85 18.03 -21.81
N TYR A 844 -12.24 18.95 -21.06
CA TYR A 844 -11.08 18.65 -20.21
C TYR A 844 -11.40 17.54 -19.20
N GLU A 845 -12.63 17.54 -18.66
CA GLU A 845 -13.11 16.49 -17.75
C GLU A 845 -13.42 15.16 -18.43
N ASP A 846 -13.41 15.08 -19.76
CA ASP A 846 -13.71 13.84 -20.50
C ASP A 846 -12.58 12.81 -20.38
N GLN A 847 -12.92 11.51 -20.43
CA GLN A 847 -11.96 10.41 -20.26
C GLN A 847 -10.93 10.31 -21.40
N CYS A 848 -11.18 10.94 -22.56
CA CYS A 848 -10.21 10.97 -23.66
C CYS A 848 -9.10 12.02 -23.45
N SER A 849 -9.38 13.12 -22.74
CA SER A 849 -8.42 14.21 -22.52
C SER A 849 -7.08 13.73 -21.93
N PRO A 850 -7.05 12.83 -20.94
CA PRO A 850 -5.81 12.26 -20.42
C PRO A 850 -4.96 11.46 -21.41
N ALA A 851 -5.42 11.09 -22.61
CA ALA A 851 -4.61 10.35 -23.58
C ALA A 851 -4.00 11.24 -24.68
N ASN A 852 -4.34 12.53 -24.70
CA ASN A 852 -3.81 13.47 -25.67
C ASN A 852 -2.26 13.63 -25.55
N PRO A 853 -1.49 13.79 -26.65
CA PRO A 853 -0.02 13.89 -26.63
C PRO A 853 0.56 15.04 -25.80
N ARG A 854 -0.22 16.11 -25.61
CA ARG A 854 0.09 17.22 -24.71
C ARG A 854 -1.02 17.35 -23.68
N LEU A 855 -0.67 17.89 -22.51
CA LEU A 855 -1.68 18.16 -21.49
C LEU A 855 -2.73 19.13 -22.06
N PRO A 856 -4.01 18.74 -22.14
CA PRO A 856 -5.06 19.64 -22.59
C PRO A 856 -5.20 20.81 -21.63
N MET A 857 -5.28 22.03 -22.17
CA MET A 857 -5.53 23.23 -21.40
C MET A 857 -6.92 23.74 -21.76
N VAL A 858 -7.76 24.02 -20.76
CA VAL A 858 -9.14 24.48 -20.96
C VAL A 858 -9.17 25.72 -21.87
N ASP A 859 -8.29 26.69 -21.66
CA ASP A 859 -8.21 27.90 -22.48
C ASP A 859 -7.89 27.61 -23.95
N HIS A 860 -7.07 26.57 -24.23
CA HIS A 860 -6.73 26.19 -25.60
C HIS A 860 -7.87 25.45 -26.28
N MET A 861 -8.57 24.60 -25.53
CA MET A 861 -9.76 23.90 -26.04
C MET A 861 -10.88 24.91 -26.33
N GLN A 862 -11.08 25.91 -25.46
CA GLN A 862 -12.02 26.99 -25.70
C GLN A 862 -11.72 27.72 -27.01
N GLU A 863 -10.45 28.07 -27.27
CA GLU A 863 -10.07 28.73 -28.52
C GLU A 863 -10.33 27.85 -29.75
N ILE A 864 -10.02 26.54 -29.69
CA ILE A 864 -10.34 25.62 -30.78
C ILE A 864 -11.85 25.59 -31.03
N ILE A 865 -12.68 25.53 -29.98
CA ILE A 865 -14.14 25.57 -30.07
C ILE A 865 -14.61 26.88 -30.72
N GLU A 866 -14.07 28.02 -30.29
CA GLU A 866 -14.43 29.33 -30.84
C GLU A 866 -14.01 29.49 -32.31
N ASP A 867 -12.84 29.01 -32.71
CA ASP A 867 -12.36 29.10 -34.09
C ASP A 867 -13.12 28.17 -35.04
N ALA A 868 -13.42 26.94 -34.60
CA ALA A 868 -14.15 25.95 -35.38
C ALA A 868 -15.58 26.39 -35.74
N TYR A 869 -16.14 27.39 -35.03
CA TYR A 869 -17.43 28.00 -35.38
C TYR A 869 -17.40 28.67 -36.75
N TYR A 870 -16.33 29.43 -37.02
CA TYR A 870 -16.16 30.22 -38.23
C TYR A 870 -15.61 29.38 -39.39
N GLY A 871 -14.85 28.32 -39.07
CA GLY A 871 -14.29 27.39 -40.05
C GLY A 871 -12.85 27.68 -40.42
N TYR A 872 -12.19 26.66 -40.98
CA TYR A 872 -10.74 26.63 -41.16
C TYR A 872 -10.21 27.74 -42.07
N GLU A 873 -10.99 28.15 -43.08
CA GLU A 873 -10.61 29.21 -44.02
C GLU A 873 -10.64 30.61 -43.38
N GLU A 874 -11.64 30.89 -42.53
CA GLU A 874 -11.78 32.19 -41.86
C GLU A 874 -10.88 32.29 -40.63
N ARG A 875 -10.86 31.22 -39.82
CA ARG A 875 -10.06 31.10 -38.60
C ARG A 875 -9.37 29.74 -38.59
N PRO A 876 -8.10 29.66 -39.03
CA PRO A 876 -7.39 28.39 -39.14
C PRO A 876 -6.87 27.85 -37.80
N GLY A 877 -7.08 28.56 -36.68
CA GLY A 877 -6.62 28.16 -35.35
C GLY A 877 -5.13 28.38 -35.09
N ARG A 878 -4.70 28.11 -33.85
CA ARG A 878 -3.32 28.36 -33.38
C ARG A 878 -2.23 27.66 -34.18
N ARG A 879 -1.08 28.34 -34.27
CA ARG A 879 0.28 27.81 -34.51
C ARG A 879 1.27 28.39 -33.49
N LYS A 880 0.90 28.37 -32.20
CA LYS A 880 1.79 28.85 -31.12
C LYS A 880 2.34 27.67 -30.34
#